data_AF-A0A1N6XJ69-F1
#
_entry.id   AF-A0A1N6XJ69-F1
#
_cell.length_a   1.000
_cell.length_b   1.000
_cell.length_c   1.000
_cell.angle_alpha   90.00
_cell.angle_beta   90.00
_cell.angle_gamma   90.00
#
_symmetry.space_group_name_H-M   'P 1'
#
loop_
_entity.id
_entity.type
_entity.pdbx_description
1 polymer ?
#
loop_
_entity_poly.entity_id
_entity_poly.type
_entity_poly.pdbx_seq_one_letter_code
_entity_poly.pdbx_strand_id
1 'polypeptide(L)'
;MTHSLINKTRQELLDFAGLNETVVSASGTRITTETGHTLIDFVGQFGAVPFGYGAPQIREAAVAFLDSGLPSFIQPLGNPVAERLAARLIELAPGRMARVSFATSGAETVEAAIKLARAATNRELIVGTSTGFHGKTQGAVGVTGKPIYREPFHIRSSGFAHVAYGDLAALETVLREHKVAAFFVEAVQGEAGMITPPAGYLLTAQQLCRRYGALFVLDEIQTGLGRTGRLFAAEADGLEPDMLLLAKALGGGLVPIGACIYGEQCWSRDFDRHHSSTFGVNGFTAAIGLAALEHLTANEQAVVRQAAERGSYLRSRLQRLVEHYPQVFESLDGRGLMLGLKFRRWSGERLYTLSLASAFGALVPIVCGYLKSRHGVYCLPTLNEGNVLRIQPPLTIEQADIDVLVDGLTAAAELIAHDQQHRLILEAQGFPAQRWPLATRTPMETRARGHERSGRCLGRFAFLLHPTTQESVNGDNVVDALLVVGEEKAFMQDWLAEFSDWAKPDLDAGISFHARQVYNDQGDYVEGWLVGSLLQPRDLMRLSLGKRRKLLDNYLDAVRPLGVDFVGLGAYTSVISNAGLDVVNDRFHTTTGNSLTAMVGVDALLSTCANRGAPLAKRLTGVIGAYGSVGRLASLRLGKFSEHLVLLGNSANQGAMQELRLVGGELYATALRGIHGGHPSGIGKSLTALLTAQQVEQLLDRDLGDDAQLRELFDAVDALVREHVVQPPVVVASDLGHWLPKLEAVLSATSNGSAFIDPATLHHNAIICDCAQPPDIGRTSLPQRPDVTVIEGGLIHLPERDYRFGNQNLTDLPTGVTFSCLAETMVLTMAGKTRDYSIGKRPPLEEAEAIFELALHFGFAPAVEQLVEMAG
;
A
#
# COMPACT_ATOMS: atom_id res chain seq x y z
N MET A 1 -18.27 16.82 -16.82
CA MET A 1 -19.15 17.11 -15.66
C MET A 1 -18.58 18.31 -14.91
N THR A 2 -19.43 19.13 -14.29
CA THR A 2 -18.96 20.17 -13.36
C THR A 2 -18.47 19.51 -12.07
N HIS A 3 -17.26 19.87 -11.62
CA HIS A 3 -16.75 19.40 -10.33
C HIS A 3 -17.68 19.85 -9.18
N SER A 4 -17.81 19.00 -8.15
CA SER A 4 -18.58 19.29 -6.95
C SER A 4 -18.09 20.57 -6.29
N LEU A 5 -19.01 21.48 -6.01
CA LEU A 5 -18.74 22.70 -5.24
C LEU A 5 -18.58 22.41 -3.74
N ILE A 6 -18.91 21.19 -3.27
CA ILE A 6 -18.83 20.78 -1.86
C ILE A 6 -17.53 20.02 -1.60
N ASN A 7 -17.24 18.99 -2.39
CA ASN A 7 -16.05 18.17 -2.18
C ASN A 7 -15.64 17.44 -3.48
N LYS A 8 -14.60 17.97 -4.14
CA LYS A 8 -14.05 17.44 -5.39
C LYS A 8 -13.48 16.03 -5.23
N THR A 9 -12.60 15.82 -4.24
CA THR A 9 -11.93 14.53 -4.01
C THR A 9 -12.92 13.41 -3.68
N ARG A 10 -13.98 13.72 -2.92
CA ARG A 10 -15.05 12.76 -2.65
C ARG A 10 -15.79 12.39 -3.94
N GLN A 11 -16.08 13.35 -4.80
CA GLN A 11 -16.73 13.07 -6.08
C GLN A 11 -15.87 12.15 -6.93
N GLU A 12 -14.58 12.47 -7.09
CA GLU A 12 -13.60 11.66 -7.84
C GLU A 12 -13.57 10.21 -7.32
N LEU A 13 -13.54 10.01 -6.00
CA LEU A 13 -13.58 8.67 -5.39
C LEU A 13 -14.90 7.94 -5.66
N LEU A 14 -16.03 8.63 -5.58
CA LEU A 14 -17.34 8.03 -5.83
C LEU A 14 -17.53 7.69 -7.31
N ASP A 15 -17.04 8.53 -8.23
CA ASP A 15 -17.06 8.24 -9.67
C ASP A 15 -16.22 6.97 -9.96
N PHE A 16 -14.99 6.93 -9.43
CA PHE A 16 -14.08 5.80 -9.55
C PHE A 16 -14.70 4.47 -9.09
N ALA A 17 -15.38 4.49 -7.94
CA ALA A 17 -16.03 3.31 -7.37
C ALA A 17 -17.41 3.01 -7.98
N GLY A 18 -17.92 3.81 -8.92
CA GLY A 18 -19.27 3.66 -9.45
C GLY A 18 -20.35 3.90 -8.40
N LEU A 19 -20.14 4.82 -7.46
CA LEU A 19 -21.04 5.16 -6.34
C LEU A 19 -21.59 6.58 -6.40
N ASN A 20 -21.17 7.40 -7.37
CA ASN A 20 -21.64 8.78 -7.47
C ASN A 20 -23.08 8.82 -8.01
N GLU A 21 -24.04 9.11 -7.13
CA GLU A 21 -25.46 9.15 -7.42
C GLU A 21 -26.10 10.41 -6.84
N THR A 22 -27.06 10.97 -7.57
CA THR A 22 -27.97 12.00 -7.04
C THR A 22 -29.21 11.33 -6.47
N VAL A 23 -29.53 11.59 -5.20
CA VAL A 23 -30.75 11.08 -4.56
C VAL A 23 -31.94 11.97 -4.90
N VAL A 24 -33.04 11.37 -5.37
CA VAL A 24 -34.32 12.05 -5.68
C VAL A 24 -35.28 11.96 -4.50
N SER A 25 -35.39 10.78 -3.89
CA SER A 25 -36.26 10.55 -2.74
C SER A 25 -35.77 9.37 -1.91
N ALA A 26 -36.24 9.26 -0.68
CA ALA A 26 -35.99 8.10 0.17
C ALA A 26 -37.19 7.85 1.09
N SER A 27 -37.52 6.58 1.32
CA SER A 27 -38.64 6.15 2.16
C SER A 27 -38.36 4.79 2.77
N GLY A 28 -38.56 4.64 4.08
CA GLY A 28 -38.22 3.42 4.80
C GLY A 28 -36.74 3.07 4.63
N THR A 29 -36.45 1.88 4.13
CA THR A 29 -35.08 1.41 3.84
C THR A 29 -34.66 1.64 2.38
N ARG A 30 -35.43 2.39 1.59
CA ARG A 30 -35.21 2.57 0.16
C ARG A 30 -34.74 3.99 -0.19
N ILE A 31 -33.80 4.08 -1.12
CA ILE A 31 -33.29 5.33 -1.71
C ILE A 31 -33.50 5.26 -3.22
N THR A 32 -34.16 6.26 -3.80
CA THR A 32 -34.35 6.37 -5.25
C THR A 32 -33.37 7.40 -5.81
N THR A 33 -32.59 7.01 -6.81
CA THR A 33 -31.60 7.87 -7.48
C THR A 33 -32.15 8.47 -8.78
N GLU A 34 -31.49 9.53 -9.27
CA GLU A 34 -31.82 10.18 -10.54
C GLU A 34 -31.56 9.27 -11.75
N THR A 35 -30.62 8.34 -11.62
CA THR A 35 -30.30 7.29 -12.61
C THR A 35 -31.34 6.18 -12.67
N GLY A 36 -32.39 6.24 -11.84
CA GLY A 36 -33.49 5.28 -11.82
C GLY A 36 -33.27 4.06 -10.92
N HIS A 37 -32.15 3.99 -10.19
CA HIS A 37 -31.92 2.91 -9.22
C HIS A 37 -32.81 3.10 -7.97
N THR A 38 -33.35 1.99 -7.46
CA THR A 38 -33.94 1.91 -6.12
C THR A 38 -33.04 1.05 -5.26
N LEU A 39 -32.37 1.68 -4.30
CA LEU A 39 -31.34 1.07 -3.47
C LEU A 39 -31.87 0.72 -2.08
N ILE A 40 -31.49 -0.45 -1.57
CA ILE A 40 -31.70 -0.86 -0.18
C ILE A 40 -30.55 -0.30 0.67
N ASP A 41 -30.87 0.51 1.68
CA ASP A 41 -29.88 1.17 2.53
C ASP A 41 -29.39 0.25 3.67
N PHE A 42 -28.15 -0.23 3.51
CA PHE A 42 -27.41 -0.95 4.56
C PHE A 42 -26.39 -0.06 5.28
N VAL A 43 -26.42 1.25 5.06
CA VAL A 43 -25.55 2.23 5.73
C VAL A 43 -26.28 2.96 6.85
N GLY A 44 -27.57 3.26 6.68
CA GLY A 44 -28.40 3.96 7.67
C GLY A 44 -27.81 5.31 8.08
N GLN A 45 -27.14 5.99 7.14
CA GLN A 45 -26.29 7.16 7.38
C GLN A 45 -25.37 7.00 8.60
N PHE A 46 -24.54 5.95 8.59
CA PHE A 46 -23.58 5.65 9.66
C PHE A 46 -24.26 5.44 11.03
N GLY A 47 -25.52 4.99 11.02
CA GLY A 47 -26.36 4.75 12.19
C GLY A 47 -27.27 5.92 12.58
N ALA A 48 -27.23 7.05 11.86
CA ALA A 48 -28.07 8.22 12.16
C ALA A 48 -29.53 8.09 11.72
N VAL A 49 -29.86 7.15 10.83
CA VAL A 49 -31.23 6.87 10.37
C VAL A 49 -31.70 5.51 10.93
N PRO A 50 -32.12 5.46 12.21
CA PRO A 50 -32.44 4.19 12.87
C PRO A 50 -33.75 3.57 12.41
N PHE A 51 -34.74 4.35 12.00
CA PHE A 51 -36.09 3.84 11.67
C PHE A 51 -36.40 3.82 10.17
N GLY A 52 -35.42 4.19 9.34
CA GLY A 52 -35.61 4.44 7.92
C GLY A 52 -36.03 5.89 7.64
N TYR A 53 -36.01 6.26 6.37
CA TYR A 53 -36.35 7.60 5.91
C TYR A 53 -37.86 7.86 6.03
N GLY A 54 -38.23 9.04 6.53
CA GLY A 54 -39.64 9.44 6.64
C GLY A 54 -40.45 8.67 7.68
N ALA A 55 -39.81 8.12 8.72
CA ALA A 55 -40.47 7.36 9.79
C ALA A 55 -41.69 8.12 10.36
N PRO A 56 -42.91 7.53 10.34
CA PRO A 56 -44.14 8.23 10.71
C PRO A 56 -44.11 8.84 12.12
N GLN A 57 -43.59 8.10 13.10
CA GLN A 57 -43.54 8.53 14.51
C GLN A 57 -42.68 9.78 14.69
N ILE A 58 -41.58 9.88 13.93
CA ILE A 58 -40.68 11.03 13.96
C ILE A 58 -41.31 12.22 13.22
N ARG A 59 -41.92 11.98 12.06
CA ARG A 59 -42.61 13.01 11.28
C ARG A 59 -43.78 13.61 12.05
N GLU A 60 -44.60 12.78 12.68
CA GLU A 60 -45.74 13.21 13.49
C GLU A 60 -45.30 14.06 14.67
N ALA A 61 -44.23 13.67 15.38
CA ALA A 61 -43.67 14.47 16.46
C ALA A 61 -43.14 15.83 15.98
N ALA A 62 -42.49 15.87 14.82
CA ALA A 62 -42.01 17.11 14.23
C ALA A 62 -43.17 18.06 13.88
N VAL A 63 -44.22 17.55 13.22
CA VAL A 63 -45.42 18.34 12.87
C VAL A 63 -46.13 18.83 14.14
N ALA A 64 -46.36 17.94 15.11
CA ALA A 64 -47.02 18.28 16.36
C ALA A 64 -46.27 19.36 17.15
N PHE A 65 -44.93 19.35 17.14
CA PHE A 65 -44.15 20.43 17.75
C PHE A 65 -44.36 21.77 17.03
N LEU A 66 -44.29 21.78 15.70
CA LEU A 66 -44.49 22.99 14.90
C LEU A 66 -45.87 23.61 15.12
N ASP A 67 -46.90 22.77 15.31
CA ASP A 67 -48.28 23.21 15.57
C ASP A 67 -48.51 23.62 17.04
N SER A 68 -47.63 23.26 17.97
CA SER A 68 -47.82 23.48 19.42
C SER A 68 -47.62 24.93 19.88
N GLY A 69 -46.96 25.76 19.08
CA GLY A 69 -46.54 27.12 19.46
C GLY A 69 -45.38 27.18 20.47
N LEU A 70 -44.78 26.04 20.86
CA LEU A 70 -43.60 26.01 21.72
C LEU A 70 -42.35 26.52 20.96
N PRO A 71 -41.49 27.33 21.59
CA PRO A 71 -40.30 27.84 20.93
C PRO A 71 -39.19 26.79 20.85
N SER A 72 -38.52 26.72 19.70
CA SER A 72 -37.32 25.87 19.51
C SER A 72 -36.13 26.40 20.31
N PHE A 73 -35.78 27.68 20.14
CA PHE A 73 -34.63 28.33 20.79
C PHE A 73 -35.12 29.42 21.73
N ILE A 74 -34.84 29.29 23.03
CA ILE A 74 -35.36 30.24 24.03
C ILE A 74 -34.40 30.51 25.21
N GLN A 75 -33.12 30.12 25.08
CA GLN A 75 -32.12 30.38 26.13
C GLN A 75 -32.05 31.89 26.46
N PRO A 76 -31.90 32.28 27.74
CA PRO A 76 -31.65 31.42 28.91
C PRO A 76 -32.92 30.89 29.61
N LEU A 77 -34.11 31.11 29.05
CA LEU A 77 -35.34 30.57 29.62
C LEU A 77 -35.36 29.03 29.49
N GLY A 78 -35.97 28.36 30.47
CA GLY A 78 -36.08 26.91 30.48
C GLY A 78 -36.90 26.39 29.30
N ASN A 79 -36.44 25.30 28.68
CA ASN A 79 -37.18 24.62 27.62
C ASN A 79 -37.82 23.33 28.18
N PRO A 80 -39.15 23.31 28.39
CA PRO A 80 -39.81 22.18 29.05
C PRO A 80 -39.71 20.88 28.24
N VAL A 81 -39.55 20.95 26.92
CA VAL A 81 -39.39 19.74 26.08
C VAL A 81 -37.99 19.15 26.25
N ALA A 82 -36.96 19.99 26.32
CA ALA A 82 -35.59 19.56 26.60
C ALA A 82 -35.46 18.95 28.00
N GLU A 83 -36.12 19.53 29.02
CA GLU A 83 -36.17 18.96 30.37
C GLU A 83 -36.83 17.57 30.40
N ARG A 84 -37.95 17.38 29.67
CA ARG A 84 -38.58 16.06 29.54
C ARG A 84 -37.64 15.05 28.86
N LEU A 85 -36.94 15.46 27.80
CA LEU A 85 -35.97 14.59 27.14
C LEU A 85 -34.82 14.25 28.11
N ALA A 86 -34.29 15.21 28.85
CA ALA A 86 -33.23 14.97 29.82
C ALA A 86 -33.67 13.98 30.91
N ALA A 87 -34.87 14.17 31.47
CA ALA A 87 -35.45 13.25 32.45
C ALA A 87 -35.61 11.84 31.89
N ARG A 88 -36.12 11.71 30.65
CA ARG A 88 -36.29 10.41 29.99
C ARG A 88 -34.95 9.72 29.70
N LEU A 89 -33.95 10.48 29.28
CA LEU A 89 -32.59 9.95 29.07
C LEU A 89 -31.97 9.45 30.37
N ILE A 90 -32.11 10.21 31.47
CA ILE A 90 -31.61 9.81 32.80
C ILE A 90 -32.33 8.55 33.31
N GLU A 91 -33.65 8.47 33.12
CA GLU A 91 -34.45 7.31 33.52
C GLU A 91 -34.00 6.02 32.82
N LEU A 92 -33.67 6.11 31.53
CA LEU A 92 -33.30 4.96 30.71
C LEU A 92 -31.82 4.60 30.82
N ALA A 93 -30.95 5.57 31.05
CA ALA A 93 -29.50 5.35 31.02
C ALA A 93 -29.02 4.43 32.15
N PRO A 94 -28.05 3.54 31.88
CA PRO A 94 -27.44 2.70 32.91
C PRO A 94 -26.60 3.51 33.90
N GLY A 95 -26.37 2.95 35.09
CA GLY A 95 -25.58 3.58 36.15
C GLY A 95 -26.37 4.63 36.93
N ARG A 96 -25.65 5.56 37.56
CA ARG A 96 -26.22 6.61 38.43
C ARG A 96 -26.15 7.97 37.75
N MET A 97 -26.84 8.10 36.63
CA MET A 97 -26.92 9.34 35.86
C MET A 97 -27.79 10.39 36.55
N ALA A 98 -27.42 11.67 36.44
CA ALA A 98 -28.09 12.76 37.17
C ALA A 98 -28.39 13.98 36.30
N ARG A 99 -27.60 14.24 35.25
CA ARG A 99 -27.73 15.43 34.40
C ARG A 99 -27.43 15.12 32.93
N VAL A 100 -27.85 16.04 32.06
CA VAL A 100 -27.59 15.98 30.62
C VAL A 100 -27.06 17.32 30.13
N SER A 101 -25.97 17.28 29.34
CA SER A 101 -25.53 18.42 28.52
C SER A 101 -25.87 18.13 27.07
N PHE A 102 -26.74 18.94 26.47
CA PHE A 102 -27.12 18.80 25.06
C PHE A 102 -26.15 19.51 24.11
N ALA A 103 -25.97 18.91 22.93
CA ALA A 103 -25.14 19.38 21.84
C ALA A 103 -25.86 19.13 20.50
N THR A 104 -25.26 19.53 19.38
CA THR A 104 -25.84 19.31 18.04
C THR A 104 -25.23 18.13 17.30
N SER A 105 -24.12 17.56 17.78
CA SER A 105 -23.46 16.44 17.11
C SER A 105 -22.76 15.52 18.11
N GLY A 106 -22.33 14.35 17.62
CA GLY A 106 -21.50 13.44 18.40
C GLY A 106 -20.15 14.06 18.81
N ALA A 107 -19.48 14.77 17.90
CA ALA A 107 -18.20 15.41 18.20
C ALA A 107 -18.35 16.51 19.27
N GLU A 108 -19.39 17.35 19.19
CA GLU A 108 -19.69 18.32 20.25
C GLU A 108 -20.04 17.66 21.59
N THR A 109 -20.68 16.50 21.56
CA THR A 109 -20.97 15.71 22.77
C THR A 109 -19.68 15.23 23.43
N VAL A 110 -18.69 14.81 22.63
CA VAL A 110 -17.35 14.46 23.11
C VAL A 110 -16.62 15.68 23.66
N GLU A 111 -16.70 16.86 23.00
CA GLU A 111 -16.13 18.11 23.52
C GLU A 111 -16.72 18.49 24.88
N ALA A 112 -18.04 18.34 25.06
CA ALA A 112 -18.70 18.56 26.33
C ALA A 112 -18.18 17.60 27.42
N ALA A 113 -18.03 16.31 27.11
CA ALA A 113 -17.48 15.31 28.01
C ALA A 113 -16.01 15.60 28.41
N ILE A 114 -15.16 16.00 27.46
CA ILE A 114 -13.77 16.41 27.75
C ILE A 114 -13.76 17.57 28.74
N LYS A 115 -14.57 18.60 28.49
CA LYS A 115 -14.66 19.79 29.36
C LYS A 115 -15.18 19.44 30.75
N LEU A 116 -16.23 18.62 30.84
CA LEU A 116 -16.76 18.12 32.12
C LEU A 116 -15.68 17.36 32.89
N ALA A 117 -14.99 16.42 32.23
CA ALA A 117 -13.99 15.59 32.89
C ALA A 117 -12.82 16.41 33.44
N ARG A 118 -12.32 17.38 32.67
CA ARG A 118 -11.26 18.28 33.13
C ARG A 118 -11.73 19.18 34.27
N ALA A 119 -12.95 19.72 34.18
CA ALA A 119 -13.51 20.61 35.20
C ALA A 119 -13.83 19.87 36.53
N ALA A 120 -14.24 18.61 36.46
CA ALA A 120 -14.54 17.80 37.65
C ALA A 120 -13.29 17.28 38.34
N THR A 121 -12.27 16.88 37.57
CA THR A 121 -11.05 16.23 38.11
C THR A 121 -9.90 17.21 38.34
N ASN A 122 -9.92 18.38 37.71
CA ASN A 122 -8.79 19.31 37.60
C ASN A 122 -7.51 18.64 37.05
N ARG A 123 -7.68 17.73 36.09
CA ARG A 123 -6.62 17.00 35.38
C ARG A 123 -6.73 17.26 33.89
N GLU A 124 -5.62 17.26 33.15
CA GLU A 124 -5.62 17.61 31.72
C GLU A 124 -5.67 16.41 30.78
N LEU A 125 -5.02 15.30 31.15
CA LEU A 125 -4.78 14.17 30.26
C LEU A 125 -6.06 13.38 30.01
N ILE A 126 -6.43 13.24 28.73
CA ILE A 126 -7.51 12.40 28.25
C ILE A 126 -6.90 11.17 27.57
N VAL A 127 -7.41 9.99 27.86
CA VAL A 127 -6.95 8.74 27.24
C VAL A 127 -8.05 8.21 26.32
N GLY A 128 -7.72 7.96 25.06
CA GLY A 128 -8.56 7.25 24.10
C GLY A 128 -7.94 5.91 23.71
N THR A 129 -8.47 5.31 22.63
CA THR A 129 -7.94 4.06 22.08
C THR A 129 -7.35 4.28 20.69
N SER A 130 -6.26 3.58 20.34
CA SER A 130 -5.48 3.85 19.11
C SER A 130 -6.27 3.64 17.81
N THR A 131 -7.35 2.87 17.85
CA THR A 131 -8.27 2.58 16.73
C THR A 131 -9.63 3.27 16.85
N GLY A 132 -9.91 3.95 17.97
CA GLY A 132 -11.22 4.54 18.26
C GLY A 132 -11.55 5.80 17.44
N PHE A 133 -12.84 6.10 17.32
CA PHE A 133 -13.35 7.27 16.61
C PHE A 133 -14.37 8.04 17.45
N HIS A 134 -14.01 9.26 17.85
CA HIS A 134 -14.80 10.11 18.74
C HIS A 134 -15.17 11.46 18.09
N GLY A 135 -14.94 11.61 16.78
CA GLY A 135 -15.26 12.82 16.03
C GLY A 135 -14.02 13.56 15.52
N LYS A 136 -14.27 14.72 14.88
CA LYS A 136 -13.28 15.46 14.09
C LYS A 136 -13.16 16.95 14.45
N THR A 137 -13.84 17.43 15.49
CA THR A 137 -13.57 18.77 16.06
C THR A 137 -12.22 18.74 16.81
N GLN A 138 -11.60 19.90 17.05
CA GLN A 138 -10.19 19.94 17.52
C GLN A 138 -9.94 19.20 18.84
N GLY A 139 -10.88 19.20 19.80
CA GLY A 139 -10.77 18.41 21.02
C GLY A 139 -11.14 16.94 20.80
N ALA A 140 -12.25 16.68 20.11
CA ALA A 140 -12.72 15.32 19.85
C ALA A 140 -11.72 14.49 19.02
N VAL A 141 -11.08 15.09 18.02
CA VAL A 141 -10.04 14.43 17.20
C VAL A 141 -8.77 14.14 18.00
N GLY A 142 -8.56 14.83 19.12
CA GLY A 142 -7.53 14.49 20.10
C GLY A 142 -7.76 13.12 20.75
N VAL A 143 -9.02 12.69 20.89
CA VAL A 143 -9.41 11.38 21.43
C VAL A 143 -9.46 10.30 20.33
N THR A 144 -9.80 10.67 19.09
CA THR A 144 -9.78 9.78 17.92
C THR A 144 -8.37 9.24 17.66
N GLY A 145 -8.20 7.92 17.56
CA GLY A 145 -6.88 7.28 17.60
C GLY A 145 -6.03 7.43 16.33
N LYS A 146 -6.64 7.40 15.14
CA LYS A 146 -5.91 7.36 13.86
C LYS A 146 -5.23 8.71 13.54
N PRO A 147 -3.89 8.74 13.35
CA PRO A 147 -3.17 9.98 13.05
C PRO A 147 -3.59 10.72 11.78
N ILE A 148 -4.12 10.00 10.77
CA ILE A 148 -4.58 10.56 9.49
C ILE A 148 -5.63 11.68 9.63
N TYR A 149 -6.39 11.71 10.74
CA TYR A 149 -7.37 12.77 11.00
C TYR A 149 -6.78 14.01 11.67
N ARG A 150 -5.49 13.98 12.06
CA ARG A 150 -4.81 15.07 12.76
C ARG A 150 -3.63 15.63 11.97
N GLU A 151 -2.80 14.76 11.40
CA GLU A 151 -1.53 15.15 10.78
C GLU A 151 -1.68 16.11 9.60
N PRO A 152 -2.62 15.90 8.64
CA PRO A 152 -2.78 16.82 7.51
C PRO A 152 -3.26 18.23 7.92
N PHE A 153 -3.81 18.37 9.13
CA PHE A 153 -4.36 19.63 9.65
C PHE A 153 -3.48 20.27 10.73
N HIS A 154 -2.29 19.70 11.00
CA HIS A 154 -1.34 20.18 12.01
C HIS A 154 -1.95 20.34 13.42
N ILE A 155 -2.90 19.46 13.78
CA ILE A 155 -3.60 19.53 15.07
C ILE A 155 -2.69 19.02 16.18
N ARG A 156 -2.50 19.85 17.21
CA ARG A 156 -1.71 19.48 18.40
C ARG A 156 -2.47 18.50 19.28
N SER A 157 -1.77 17.47 19.76
CA SER A 157 -2.32 16.43 20.63
C SER A 157 -1.78 16.46 22.06
N SER A 158 -1.13 17.55 22.49
CA SER A 158 -0.67 17.70 23.87
C SER A 158 -1.88 17.71 24.81
N GLY A 159 -1.93 16.74 25.73
CA GLY A 159 -3.08 16.47 26.61
C GLY A 159 -3.94 15.27 26.21
N PHE A 160 -3.53 14.52 25.17
CA PHE A 160 -4.17 13.27 24.76
C PHE A 160 -3.17 12.11 24.69
N ALA A 161 -3.59 10.93 25.13
CA ALA A 161 -2.84 9.68 24.98
C ALA A 161 -3.77 8.57 24.45
N HIS A 162 -3.19 7.52 23.87
CA HIS A 162 -3.95 6.41 23.30
C HIS A 162 -3.34 5.08 23.75
N VAL A 163 -4.20 4.14 24.11
CA VAL A 163 -3.82 2.74 24.41
C VAL A 163 -4.44 1.80 23.38
N ALA A 164 -3.88 0.61 23.22
CA ALA A 164 -4.48 -0.38 22.35
C ALA A 164 -5.87 -0.81 22.89
N TYR A 165 -6.86 -0.95 22.00
CA TYR A 165 -8.18 -1.46 22.39
C TYR A 165 -8.07 -2.91 22.84
N GLY A 166 -8.63 -3.23 24.01
CA GLY A 166 -8.51 -4.56 24.62
C GLY A 166 -7.30 -4.73 25.54
N ASP A 167 -6.37 -3.76 25.61
CA ASP A 167 -5.15 -3.85 26.43
C ASP A 167 -5.32 -3.16 27.79
N LEU A 168 -5.75 -3.94 28.78
CA LEU A 168 -5.92 -3.46 30.16
C LEU A 168 -4.58 -3.12 30.85
N ALA A 169 -3.49 -3.79 30.48
CA ALA A 169 -2.18 -3.57 31.09
C ALA A 169 -1.60 -2.21 30.66
N ALA A 170 -1.75 -1.87 29.37
CA ALA A 170 -1.41 -0.55 28.86
C ALA A 170 -2.27 0.54 29.52
N LEU A 171 -3.58 0.32 29.63
CA LEU A 171 -4.48 1.26 30.31
C LEU A 171 -4.10 1.47 31.78
N GLU A 172 -3.89 0.40 32.54
CA GLU A 172 -3.49 0.50 33.95
C GLU A 172 -2.15 1.22 34.12
N THR A 173 -1.20 0.97 33.22
CA THR A 173 0.10 1.66 33.23
C THR A 173 -0.06 3.16 33.07
N VAL A 174 -0.82 3.61 32.07
CA VAL A 174 -1.09 5.05 31.85
C VAL A 174 -1.83 5.68 33.02
N LEU A 175 -2.84 4.99 33.57
CA LEU A 175 -3.62 5.47 34.72
C LEU A 175 -2.78 5.58 36.00
N ARG A 176 -1.80 4.69 36.18
CA ARG A 176 -0.88 4.68 37.33
C ARG A 176 0.19 5.77 37.22
N GLU A 177 0.74 5.99 36.03
CA GLU A 177 1.89 6.88 35.81
C GLU A 177 1.48 8.34 35.61
N HIS A 178 0.23 8.60 35.24
CA HIS A 178 -0.25 9.94 34.94
C HIS A 178 -1.54 10.29 35.68
N LYS A 179 -1.74 11.60 35.92
CA LYS A 179 -3.02 12.13 36.40
C LYS A 179 -4.01 12.22 35.24
N VAL A 180 -4.66 11.10 34.93
CA VAL A 180 -5.68 11.01 33.88
C VAL A 180 -7.01 11.60 34.36
N ALA A 181 -7.61 12.47 33.56
CA ALA A 181 -8.94 13.03 33.78
C ALA A 181 -10.04 12.02 33.43
N ALA A 182 -9.96 11.42 32.25
CA ALA A 182 -10.93 10.45 31.77
C ALA A 182 -10.34 9.48 30.74
N PHE A 183 -10.94 8.29 30.69
CA PHE A 183 -10.76 7.30 29.63
C PHE A 183 -12.02 7.25 28.77
N PHE A 184 -11.87 7.45 27.46
CA PHE A 184 -12.92 7.39 26.45
C PHE A 184 -12.83 6.07 25.68
N VAL A 185 -13.96 5.38 25.57
CA VAL A 185 -14.02 4.10 24.86
C VAL A 185 -15.40 3.87 24.23
N GLU A 186 -15.41 3.31 23.02
CA GLU A 186 -16.64 2.85 22.36
C GLU A 186 -17.02 1.44 22.87
N ALA A 187 -18.31 1.18 23.04
CA ALA A 187 -18.79 -0.15 23.43
C ALA A 187 -18.51 -1.23 22.35
N VAL A 188 -18.52 -0.81 21.08
CA VAL A 188 -18.06 -1.54 19.88
C VAL A 188 -17.40 -0.49 19.00
N GLN A 189 -16.15 -0.67 18.61
CA GLN A 189 -15.45 0.31 17.78
C GLN A 189 -15.96 0.25 16.34
N GLY A 190 -16.79 1.20 15.95
CA GLY A 190 -17.48 1.11 14.67
C GLY A 190 -16.59 1.39 13.48
N GLU A 191 -15.91 2.53 13.51
CA GLU A 191 -15.06 2.95 12.40
C GLU A 191 -13.79 2.10 12.25
N ALA A 192 -13.39 1.36 13.29
CA ALA A 192 -12.30 0.39 13.28
C ALA A 192 -12.63 -0.95 12.60
N GLY A 193 -13.84 -1.12 12.08
CA GLY A 193 -14.30 -2.38 11.48
C GLY A 193 -15.39 -3.09 12.28
N MET A 194 -16.18 -2.37 13.10
CA MET A 194 -17.22 -2.93 13.98
C MET A 194 -16.68 -3.92 15.02
N ILE A 195 -15.52 -3.60 15.61
CA ILE A 195 -14.76 -4.50 16.48
C ILE A 195 -15.39 -4.58 17.86
N THR A 196 -15.71 -5.80 18.31
CA THR A 196 -16.22 -6.02 19.67
C THR A 196 -15.09 -6.14 20.69
N PRO A 197 -15.29 -5.64 21.93
CA PRO A 197 -14.26 -5.74 22.96
C PRO A 197 -14.07 -7.20 23.40
N PRO A 198 -12.86 -7.59 23.83
CA PRO A 198 -12.67 -8.84 24.55
C PRO A 198 -13.59 -8.94 25.77
N ALA A 199 -14.02 -10.16 26.11
CA ALA A 199 -14.89 -10.39 27.26
C ALA A 199 -14.29 -9.80 28.55
N GLY A 200 -15.09 -9.06 29.31
CA GLY A 200 -14.66 -8.44 30.58
C GLY A 200 -13.77 -7.19 30.45
N TYR A 201 -13.35 -6.80 29.24
CA TYR A 201 -12.49 -5.64 29.01
C TYR A 201 -13.10 -4.34 29.54
N LEU A 202 -14.32 -3.98 29.09
CA LEU A 202 -14.94 -2.70 29.46
C LEU A 202 -15.26 -2.61 30.95
N LEU A 203 -15.72 -3.71 31.55
CA LEU A 203 -16.00 -3.77 32.98
C LEU A 203 -14.71 -3.57 33.81
N THR A 204 -13.61 -4.21 33.40
CA THR A 204 -12.33 -4.05 34.08
C THR A 204 -11.73 -2.66 33.86
N ALA A 205 -11.86 -2.09 32.66
CA ALA A 205 -11.45 -0.71 32.39
C ALA A 205 -12.19 0.29 33.28
N GLN A 206 -13.51 0.13 33.46
CA GLN A 206 -14.29 0.94 34.39
C GLN A 206 -13.78 0.82 35.84
N GLN A 207 -13.46 -0.40 36.29
CA GLN A 207 -12.90 -0.64 37.62
C GLN A 207 -11.52 0.03 37.80
N LEU A 208 -10.67 -0.03 36.78
CA LEU A 208 -9.37 0.65 36.78
C LEU A 208 -9.55 2.17 36.85
N CYS A 209 -10.44 2.76 36.04
CA CYS A 209 -10.77 4.18 36.10
C CYS A 209 -11.17 4.61 37.51
N ARG A 210 -12.11 3.87 38.15
CA ARG A 210 -12.53 4.09 39.54
C ARG A 210 -11.35 4.00 40.52
N ARG A 211 -10.47 3.00 40.37
CA ARG A 211 -9.29 2.80 41.24
C ARG A 211 -8.30 3.97 41.19
N TYR A 212 -8.05 4.52 40.01
CA TYR A 212 -7.08 5.62 39.82
C TYR A 212 -7.72 7.02 39.80
N GLY A 213 -9.05 7.10 40.03
CA GLY A 213 -9.81 8.35 40.07
C GLY A 213 -9.89 9.06 38.73
N ALA A 214 -9.82 8.33 37.62
CA ALA A 214 -10.17 8.82 36.28
C ALA A 214 -11.64 8.51 36.00
N LEU A 215 -12.31 9.37 35.22
CA LEU A 215 -13.70 9.12 34.83
C LEU A 215 -13.77 8.14 33.66
N PHE A 216 -14.73 7.22 33.70
CA PHE A 216 -15.01 6.28 32.62
C PHE A 216 -16.11 6.84 31.71
N VAL A 217 -15.72 7.19 30.48
CA VAL A 217 -16.63 7.77 29.47
C VAL A 217 -16.92 6.72 28.41
N LEU A 218 -18.18 6.29 28.34
CA LEU A 218 -18.64 5.33 27.34
C LEU A 218 -19.27 6.08 26.17
N ASP A 219 -18.64 5.97 25.00
CA ASP A 219 -19.16 6.51 23.76
C ASP A 219 -20.13 5.51 23.12
N GLU A 220 -21.43 5.80 23.23
CA GLU A 220 -22.52 5.06 22.61
C GLU A 220 -23.21 5.87 21.50
N ILE A 221 -22.51 6.85 20.94
CA ILE A 221 -23.04 7.67 19.85
C ILE A 221 -23.46 6.80 18.66
N GLN A 222 -22.74 5.71 18.40
CA GLN A 222 -23.08 4.77 17.32
C GLN A 222 -23.72 3.47 17.80
N THR A 223 -23.37 2.97 18.98
CA THR A 223 -23.83 1.66 19.49
C THR A 223 -25.18 1.69 20.21
N GLY A 224 -25.57 2.87 20.70
CA GLY A 224 -26.76 3.04 21.51
C GLY A 224 -28.05 3.01 20.69
N LEU A 225 -29.16 3.15 21.41
CA LEU A 225 -30.51 3.33 20.91
C LEU A 225 -30.97 2.18 19.99
N GLY A 226 -30.76 0.94 20.42
CA GLY A 226 -31.26 -0.27 19.74
C GLY A 226 -30.28 -0.89 18.74
N ARG A 227 -29.22 -0.19 18.35
CA ARG A 227 -28.31 -0.61 17.26
C ARG A 227 -27.67 -1.98 17.49
N THR A 228 -27.24 -2.25 18.72
CA THR A 228 -26.57 -3.51 19.09
C THR A 228 -27.54 -4.62 19.50
N GLY A 229 -28.85 -4.41 19.32
CA GLY A 229 -29.91 -5.33 19.80
C GLY A 229 -30.32 -5.12 21.26
N ARG A 230 -29.85 -4.03 21.87
CA ARG A 230 -30.25 -3.53 23.19
C ARG A 230 -30.44 -2.03 23.13
N LEU A 231 -31.16 -1.46 24.11
CA LEU A 231 -31.34 -0.01 24.15
C LEU A 231 -29.99 0.69 24.33
N PHE A 232 -29.14 0.20 25.24
CA PHE A 232 -27.73 0.59 25.33
C PHE A 232 -26.82 -0.65 25.29
N ALA A 233 -25.69 -0.57 24.58
CA ALA A 233 -24.72 -1.67 24.55
C ALA A 233 -24.12 -1.94 25.95
N ALA A 234 -24.03 -0.91 26.79
CA ALA A 234 -23.64 -0.97 28.20
C ALA A 234 -24.39 -2.03 29.03
N GLU A 235 -25.65 -2.30 28.71
CA GLU A 235 -26.48 -3.29 29.40
C GLU A 235 -25.92 -4.72 29.27
N ALA A 236 -25.17 -5.01 28.19
CA ALA A 236 -24.56 -6.31 27.94
C ALA A 236 -23.59 -6.73 29.02
N ASP A 237 -22.79 -5.78 29.49
CA ASP A 237 -21.67 -6.03 30.38
C ASP A 237 -21.90 -5.42 31.77
N GLY A 238 -23.12 -4.95 32.06
CA GLY A 238 -23.49 -4.32 33.33
C GLY A 238 -22.66 -3.07 33.63
N LEU A 239 -22.36 -2.28 32.58
CA LEU A 239 -21.53 -1.08 32.72
C LEU A 239 -22.31 0.05 33.38
N GLU A 240 -21.60 0.83 34.18
CA GLU A 240 -22.11 1.99 34.92
C GLU A 240 -21.14 3.16 34.68
N PRO A 241 -21.17 3.75 33.47
CA PRO A 241 -20.22 4.79 33.12
C PRO A 241 -20.45 6.07 33.91
N ASP A 242 -19.40 6.86 34.09
CA ASP A 242 -19.49 8.19 34.69
C ASP A 242 -20.13 9.20 33.73
N MET A 243 -19.93 8.98 32.42
CA MET A 243 -20.60 9.68 31.34
C MET A 243 -20.98 8.72 30.20
N LEU A 244 -22.18 8.86 29.67
CA LEU A 244 -22.69 8.16 28.49
C LEU A 244 -22.96 9.17 27.38
N LEU A 245 -22.36 8.93 26.21
CA LEU A 245 -22.49 9.85 25.07
C LEU A 245 -23.46 9.28 24.03
N LEU A 246 -24.42 10.08 23.60
CA LEU A 246 -25.42 9.72 22.58
C LEU A 246 -25.52 10.82 21.51
N ALA A 247 -25.76 10.44 20.26
CA ALA A 247 -26.15 11.34 19.17
C ALA A 247 -26.83 10.50 18.09
N LYS A 248 -26.54 10.74 16.79
CA LYS A 248 -26.97 9.92 15.65
C LYS A 248 -28.45 9.50 15.74
N ALA A 249 -28.74 8.27 16.15
CA ALA A 249 -30.08 7.71 16.27
C ALA A 249 -31.04 8.54 17.16
N LEU A 250 -30.50 9.31 18.12
CA LEU A 250 -31.27 10.24 18.95
C LEU A 250 -32.00 11.29 18.11
N GLY A 251 -31.48 11.64 16.93
CA GLY A 251 -32.11 12.55 16.00
C GLY A 251 -33.26 11.96 15.17
N GLY A 252 -33.56 10.67 15.34
CA GLY A 252 -34.62 9.96 14.61
C GLY A 252 -34.42 9.92 13.09
N GLY A 253 -33.21 10.20 12.58
CA GLY A 253 -32.94 10.33 11.15
C GLY A 253 -33.35 11.68 10.53
N LEU A 254 -33.81 12.65 11.33
CA LEU A 254 -34.33 13.93 10.83
C LEU A 254 -33.48 15.13 11.27
N VAL A 255 -33.03 15.17 12.53
CA VAL A 255 -32.37 16.36 13.10
C VAL A 255 -31.04 16.06 13.79
N PRO A 256 -30.08 17.00 13.78
CA PRO A 256 -28.84 16.88 14.55
C PRO A 256 -29.10 17.13 16.06
N ILE A 257 -28.72 16.18 16.90
CA ILE A 257 -28.76 16.28 18.36
C ILE A 257 -27.70 15.36 18.97
N GLY A 258 -27.12 15.79 20.08
CA GLY A 258 -26.22 15.02 20.93
C GLY A 258 -26.53 15.25 22.41
N ALA A 259 -26.21 14.26 23.24
CA ALA A 259 -26.45 14.29 24.68
C ALA A 259 -25.29 13.61 25.42
N CYS A 260 -24.62 14.37 26.29
CA CYS A 260 -23.69 13.84 27.28
C CYS A 260 -24.47 13.68 28.58
N ILE A 261 -24.82 12.44 28.92
CA ILE A 261 -25.50 12.09 30.17
C ILE A 261 -24.41 11.80 31.19
N TYR A 262 -24.48 12.38 32.39
CA TYR A 262 -23.42 12.24 33.38
C TYR A 262 -23.95 12.14 34.81
N GLY A 263 -23.19 11.44 35.66
CA GLY A 263 -23.48 11.31 37.08
C GLY A 263 -23.11 12.55 37.89
N GLU A 264 -23.62 12.66 39.12
CA GLU A 264 -23.38 13.80 40.01
C GLU A 264 -21.88 14.08 40.24
N GLN A 265 -21.07 13.03 40.28
CA GLN A 265 -19.61 13.10 40.46
C GLN A 265 -18.87 13.85 39.34
N CYS A 266 -19.49 13.97 38.16
CA CYS A 266 -18.96 14.68 37.01
C CYS A 266 -19.33 16.16 36.99
N TRP A 267 -20.25 16.59 37.85
CA TRP A 267 -20.73 17.96 37.87
C TRP A 267 -19.64 18.93 38.36
N SER A 268 -19.55 20.07 37.69
CA SER A 268 -18.68 21.17 38.09
C SER A 268 -19.38 22.49 37.84
N ARG A 269 -19.36 23.37 38.85
CA ARG A 269 -19.87 24.73 38.75
C ARG A 269 -19.21 25.51 37.60
N ASP A 270 -17.94 25.27 37.33
CA ASP A 270 -17.21 25.94 36.26
C ASP A 270 -17.67 25.47 34.88
N PHE A 271 -18.05 24.20 34.74
CA PHE A 271 -18.62 23.72 33.49
C PHE A 271 -19.99 24.36 33.24
N ASP A 272 -20.92 24.25 34.20
CA ASP A 272 -22.29 24.76 34.07
C ASP A 272 -22.34 26.27 33.81
N ARG A 273 -21.38 27.02 34.34
CA ARG A 273 -21.30 28.47 34.15
C ARG A 273 -20.77 28.87 32.77
N HIS A 274 -19.85 28.09 32.19
CA HIS A 274 -19.06 28.53 31.03
C HIS A 274 -19.25 27.69 29.76
N HIS A 275 -19.81 26.49 29.85
CA HIS A 275 -20.16 25.70 28.68
C HIS A 275 -21.57 26.05 28.21
N SER A 276 -21.72 26.41 26.94
CA SER A 276 -23.02 26.63 26.32
C SER A 276 -22.95 26.31 24.83
N SER A 277 -24.11 26.12 24.21
CA SER A 277 -24.29 25.99 22.76
C SER A 277 -25.58 26.69 22.37
N THR A 278 -25.50 27.59 21.38
CA THR A 278 -26.64 28.35 20.85
C THR A 278 -27.79 27.44 20.42
N PHE A 279 -27.47 26.26 19.87
CA PHE A 279 -28.45 25.33 19.31
C PHE A 279 -28.62 24.05 20.14
N GLY A 280 -27.82 23.83 21.19
CA GLY A 280 -27.81 22.58 21.95
C GLY A 280 -29.11 22.31 22.71
N VAL A 281 -29.64 23.29 23.44
CA VAL A 281 -30.93 23.17 24.16
C VAL A 281 -32.07 23.65 23.25
N ASN A 282 -32.47 22.78 22.31
CA ASN A 282 -33.48 23.07 21.29
C ASN A 282 -34.74 22.22 21.50
N GLY A 283 -35.89 22.88 21.67
CA GLY A 283 -37.18 22.23 21.91
C GLY A 283 -37.65 21.34 20.77
N PHE A 284 -37.38 21.73 19.52
CA PHE A 284 -37.76 20.96 18.34
C PHE A 284 -36.96 19.66 18.23
N THR A 285 -35.64 19.73 18.41
CA THR A 285 -34.79 18.53 18.40
C THR A 285 -35.05 17.66 19.61
N ALA A 286 -35.37 18.26 20.76
CA ALA A 286 -35.75 17.52 21.96
C ALA A 286 -37.08 16.75 21.79
N ALA A 287 -38.08 17.33 21.11
CA ALA A 287 -39.33 16.65 20.80
C ALA A 287 -39.10 15.41 19.92
N ILE A 288 -38.23 15.53 18.91
CA ILE A 288 -37.86 14.43 18.03
C ILE A 288 -37.07 13.36 18.78
N GLY A 289 -36.10 13.76 19.62
CA GLY A 289 -35.36 12.83 20.46
C GLY A 289 -36.26 12.06 21.43
N LEU A 290 -37.25 12.73 22.01
CA LEU A 290 -38.24 12.09 22.87
C LEU A 290 -39.07 11.07 22.07
N ALA A 291 -39.56 11.44 20.88
CA ALA A 291 -40.29 10.52 20.00
C ALA A 291 -39.46 9.28 19.60
N ALA A 292 -38.16 9.45 19.36
CA ALA A 292 -37.26 8.34 19.09
C ALA A 292 -37.15 7.38 20.29
N LEU A 293 -36.98 7.90 21.51
CA LEU A 293 -36.93 7.10 22.74
C LEU A 293 -38.26 6.39 23.03
N GLU A 294 -39.38 7.08 22.87
CA GLU A 294 -40.71 6.48 23.07
C GLU A 294 -40.96 5.37 22.06
N HIS A 295 -40.58 5.56 20.79
CA HIS A 295 -40.70 4.50 19.79
C HIS A 295 -39.84 3.28 20.13
N LEU A 296 -38.60 3.47 20.61
CA LEU A 296 -37.71 2.39 21.00
C LEU A 296 -38.18 1.66 22.27
N THR A 297 -38.88 2.34 23.17
CA THR A 297 -39.30 1.79 24.47
C THR A 297 -40.74 1.28 24.49
N ALA A 298 -41.55 1.64 23.50
CA ALA A 298 -42.92 1.16 23.34
C ALA A 298 -43.01 -0.37 23.19
N ASN A 299 -44.18 -0.92 23.57
CA ASN A 299 -44.53 -2.34 23.41
C ASN A 299 -43.44 -3.28 23.95
N GLU A 300 -42.92 -2.98 25.14
CA GLU A 300 -41.82 -3.71 25.77
C GLU A 300 -40.55 -3.75 24.90
N GLN A 301 -40.19 -2.62 24.29
CA GLN A 301 -39.05 -2.49 23.37
C GLN A 301 -39.15 -3.41 22.13
N ALA A 302 -40.33 -3.54 21.53
CA ALA A 302 -40.54 -4.41 20.37
C ALA A 302 -39.56 -4.15 19.21
N VAL A 303 -39.26 -2.88 18.92
CA VAL A 303 -38.30 -2.50 17.86
C VAL A 303 -36.88 -2.98 18.17
N VAL A 304 -36.44 -2.86 19.42
CA VAL A 304 -35.11 -3.31 19.86
C VAL A 304 -34.99 -4.83 19.78
N ARG A 305 -36.03 -5.56 20.22
CA ARG A 305 -36.07 -7.03 20.11
C ARG A 305 -36.03 -7.49 18.66
N GLN A 306 -36.82 -6.86 17.78
CA GLN A 306 -36.78 -7.15 16.34
C GLN A 306 -35.41 -6.86 15.73
N ALA A 307 -34.76 -5.77 16.12
CA ALA A 307 -33.39 -5.48 15.70
C ALA A 307 -32.40 -6.57 16.16
N ALA A 308 -32.56 -7.11 17.38
CA ALA A 308 -31.74 -8.21 17.88
C ALA A 308 -31.98 -9.52 17.10
N GLU A 309 -33.24 -9.85 16.79
CA GLU A 309 -33.62 -11.03 15.98
C GLU A 309 -33.07 -10.92 14.55
N ARG A 310 -33.27 -9.77 13.89
CA ARG A 310 -32.76 -9.49 12.54
C ARG A 310 -31.24 -9.45 12.50
N GLY A 311 -30.61 -8.86 13.51
CA GLY A 311 -29.15 -8.89 13.68
C GLY A 311 -28.60 -10.31 13.81
N SER A 312 -29.28 -11.17 14.58
CA SER A 312 -28.91 -12.58 14.72
C SER A 312 -29.05 -13.34 13.40
N TYR A 313 -30.15 -13.12 12.67
CA TYR A 313 -30.37 -13.70 11.34
C TYR A 313 -29.28 -13.27 10.35
N LEU A 314 -29.06 -11.95 10.21
CA LEU A 314 -28.02 -11.37 9.35
C LEU A 314 -26.63 -11.92 9.69
N ARG A 315 -26.24 -11.91 10.97
CA ARG A 315 -24.95 -12.45 11.42
C ARG A 315 -24.80 -13.92 11.02
N SER A 316 -25.84 -14.74 11.19
CA SER A 316 -25.78 -16.16 10.80
C SER A 316 -25.55 -16.34 9.30
N ARG A 317 -26.16 -15.50 8.47
CA ARG A 317 -26.02 -15.56 7.00
C ARG A 317 -24.64 -15.12 6.55
N LEU A 318 -24.13 -14.03 7.11
CA LEU A 318 -22.78 -13.54 6.83
C LEU A 318 -21.71 -14.52 7.32
N GLN A 319 -21.91 -15.15 8.48
CA GLN A 319 -20.99 -16.15 9.02
C GLN A 319 -20.83 -17.35 8.07
N ARG A 320 -21.92 -17.80 7.45
CA ARG A 320 -21.87 -18.85 6.41
C ARG A 320 -21.06 -18.41 5.18
N LEU A 321 -21.10 -17.13 4.81
CA LEU A 321 -20.25 -16.61 3.72
C LEU A 321 -18.77 -16.68 4.10
N VAL A 322 -18.41 -16.30 5.33
CA VAL A 322 -17.03 -16.42 5.83
C VAL A 322 -16.56 -17.86 5.81
N GLU A 323 -17.41 -18.81 6.22
CA GLU A 323 -17.11 -20.24 6.21
C GLU A 323 -17.01 -20.82 4.79
N HIS A 324 -17.82 -20.34 3.85
CA HIS A 324 -17.85 -20.86 2.47
C HIS A 324 -16.77 -20.25 1.57
N TYR A 325 -16.40 -18.99 1.82
CA TYR A 325 -15.37 -18.26 1.08
C TYR A 325 -14.26 -17.73 1.99
N PRO A 326 -13.54 -18.58 2.74
CA PRO A 326 -12.49 -18.16 3.67
C PRO A 326 -11.28 -17.50 2.99
N GLN A 327 -11.13 -17.68 1.68
CA GLN A 327 -10.15 -16.99 0.83
C GLN A 327 -10.57 -15.56 0.45
N VAL A 328 -11.86 -15.22 0.55
CA VAL A 328 -12.41 -13.89 0.23
C VAL A 328 -12.67 -13.09 1.51
N PHE A 329 -13.26 -13.72 2.53
CA PHE A 329 -13.60 -13.06 3.79
C PHE A 329 -12.67 -13.53 4.90
N GLU A 330 -12.08 -12.58 5.62
CA GLU A 330 -11.17 -12.84 6.74
C GLU A 330 -11.94 -13.11 8.03
N SER A 331 -12.93 -12.26 8.33
CA SER A 331 -13.67 -12.31 9.59
C SER A 331 -14.99 -11.54 9.51
N LEU A 332 -15.88 -11.85 10.46
CA LEU A 332 -17.11 -11.10 10.74
C LEU A 332 -17.10 -10.69 12.22
N ASP A 333 -17.28 -9.41 12.50
CA ASP A 333 -17.39 -8.89 13.87
C ASP A 333 -18.57 -7.92 14.00
N GLY A 334 -18.89 -7.55 15.24
CA GLY A 334 -19.97 -6.62 15.60
C GLY A 334 -21.11 -7.27 16.39
N ARG A 335 -22.12 -6.46 16.71
CA ARG A 335 -23.30 -6.85 17.51
C ARG A 335 -24.59 -6.29 16.91
N GLY A 336 -25.69 -7.03 17.02
CA GLY A 336 -27.01 -6.61 16.52
C GLY A 336 -26.98 -6.28 15.03
N LEU A 337 -27.46 -5.09 14.67
CA LEU A 337 -27.43 -4.56 13.29
C LEU A 337 -26.23 -3.61 13.09
N MET A 338 -25.12 -3.86 13.76
CA MET A 338 -23.84 -3.17 13.57
C MET A 338 -22.77 -4.23 13.33
N LEU A 339 -22.61 -4.62 12.07
CA LEU A 339 -21.73 -5.71 11.66
C LEU A 339 -20.69 -5.23 10.65
N GLY A 340 -19.49 -5.78 10.74
CA GLY A 340 -18.37 -5.54 9.85
C GLY A 340 -17.92 -6.83 9.20
N LEU A 341 -18.01 -6.91 7.87
CA LEU A 341 -17.49 -8.04 7.10
C LEU A 341 -16.13 -7.68 6.52
N LYS A 342 -15.07 -8.30 7.05
CA LYS A 342 -13.69 -8.03 6.64
C LYS A 342 -13.32 -8.88 5.42
N PHE A 343 -12.90 -8.22 4.35
CA PHE A 343 -12.38 -8.87 3.16
C PHE A 343 -10.88 -9.14 3.31
N ARG A 344 -10.43 -10.27 2.76
CA ARG A 344 -9.02 -10.49 2.48
C ARG A 344 -8.60 -9.64 1.29
N ARG A 345 -7.33 -9.25 1.29
CA ARG A 345 -6.75 -8.55 0.15
C ARG A 345 -6.80 -9.42 -1.09
N TRP A 346 -7.03 -8.80 -2.25
CA TRP A 346 -7.00 -9.50 -3.52
C TRP A 346 -5.62 -10.07 -3.82
N SER A 347 -5.60 -11.19 -4.54
CA SER A 347 -4.36 -11.79 -5.02
C SER A 347 -3.79 -10.96 -6.16
N GLY A 348 -2.47 -11.01 -6.33
CA GLY A 348 -1.78 -10.52 -7.52
C GLY A 348 -1.74 -11.51 -8.67
N GLU A 349 -2.41 -12.66 -8.56
CA GLU A 349 -2.27 -13.77 -9.52
C GLU A 349 -2.71 -13.35 -10.91
N ARG A 350 -3.81 -12.58 -11.03
CA ARG A 350 -4.24 -12.07 -12.34
C ARG A 350 -3.53 -10.76 -12.71
N LEU A 351 -3.55 -9.77 -11.83
CA LEU A 351 -2.99 -8.44 -12.09
C LEU A 351 -2.52 -7.75 -10.81
N TYR A 352 -1.28 -7.25 -10.79
CA TYR A 352 -0.70 -6.60 -9.61
C TYR A 352 -1.44 -5.32 -9.22
N THR A 353 -1.89 -4.55 -10.20
CA THR A 353 -2.62 -3.29 -9.98
C THR A 353 -3.93 -3.52 -9.20
N LEU A 354 -4.60 -4.66 -9.39
CA LEU A 354 -5.80 -5.00 -8.62
C LEU A 354 -5.44 -5.38 -7.16
N SER A 355 -4.36 -6.14 -6.95
CA SER A 355 -3.84 -6.39 -5.60
C SER A 355 -3.50 -5.08 -4.88
N LEU A 356 -2.85 -4.14 -5.59
CA LEU A 356 -2.55 -2.81 -5.06
C LEU A 356 -3.80 -1.97 -4.79
N ALA A 357 -4.81 -2.03 -5.66
CA ALA A 357 -6.13 -1.41 -5.40
C ALA A 357 -6.72 -1.90 -4.08
N SER A 358 -6.66 -3.20 -3.82
CA SER A 358 -7.07 -3.74 -2.54
C SER A 358 -6.18 -3.30 -1.37
N ALA A 359 -4.86 -3.26 -1.55
CA ALA A 359 -3.94 -2.81 -0.52
C ALA A 359 -4.15 -1.34 -0.13
N PHE A 360 -4.56 -0.49 -1.09
CA PHE A 360 -4.80 0.94 -0.91
C PHE A 360 -6.27 1.26 -0.55
N GLY A 361 -7.05 0.24 -0.18
CA GLY A 361 -8.41 0.43 0.36
C GLY A 361 -9.52 0.64 -0.68
N ALA A 362 -9.25 0.40 -1.97
CA ALA A 362 -10.27 0.49 -3.02
C ALA A 362 -11.15 -0.76 -3.14
N LEU A 363 -10.80 -1.89 -2.52
CA LEU A 363 -11.55 -3.16 -2.62
C LEU A 363 -13.01 -2.98 -2.24
N VAL A 364 -13.30 -2.52 -1.02
CA VAL A 364 -14.68 -2.41 -0.53
C VAL A 364 -15.48 -1.37 -1.32
N PRO A 365 -14.96 -0.17 -1.65
CA PRO A 365 -15.62 0.74 -2.58
C PRO A 365 -16.02 0.10 -3.92
N ILE A 366 -15.13 -0.69 -4.55
CA ILE A 366 -15.43 -1.39 -5.81
C ILE A 366 -16.56 -2.42 -5.61
N VAL A 367 -16.52 -3.20 -4.53
CA VAL A 367 -17.59 -4.14 -4.18
C VAL A 367 -18.91 -3.40 -3.94
N CYS A 368 -18.90 -2.25 -3.28
CA CYS A 368 -20.09 -1.43 -3.08
C CYS A 368 -20.67 -0.93 -4.41
N GLY A 369 -19.83 -0.48 -5.35
CA GLY A 369 -20.25 -0.11 -6.71
C GLY A 369 -20.96 -1.26 -7.42
N TYR A 370 -20.39 -2.45 -7.34
CA TYR A 370 -20.97 -3.67 -7.88
C TYR A 370 -22.33 -4.00 -7.24
N LEU A 371 -22.41 -4.01 -5.90
CA LEU A 371 -23.65 -4.28 -5.16
C LEU A 371 -24.74 -3.27 -5.49
N LYS A 372 -24.38 -1.99 -5.63
CA LYS A 372 -25.30 -0.93 -6.04
C LYS A 372 -25.88 -1.20 -7.42
N SER A 373 -25.02 -1.37 -8.42
CA SER A 373 -25.43 -1.47 -9.83
C SER A 373 -26.12 -2.81 -10.16
N ARG A 374 -25.74 -3.92 -9.51
CA ARG A 374 -26.25 -5.26 -9.85
C ARG A 374 -27.32 -5.78 -8.91
N HIS A 375 -27.30 -5.37 -7.65
CA HIS A 375 -28.20 -5.89 -6.62
C HIS A 375 -29.09 -4.80 -6.00
N GLY A 376 -28.92 -3.53 -6.39
CA GLY A 376 -29.67 -2.43 -5.79
C GLY A 376 -29.37 -2.28 -4.30
N VAL A 377 -28.13 -2.54 -3.88
CA VAL A 377 -27.73 -2.50 -2.46
C VAL A 377 -26.75 -1.36 -2.23
N TYR A 378 -27.07 -0.48 -1.28
CA TYR A 378 -26.19 0.61 -0.88
C TYR A 378 -25.41 0.24 0.39
N CYS A 379 -24.09 0.16 0.26
CA CYS A 379 -23.15 -0.11 1.35
C CYS A 379 -21.93 0.82 1.24
N LEU A 380 -21.13 0.90 2.31
CA LEU A 380 -19.89 1.68 2.35
C LEU A 380 -18.82 0.97 3.19
N PRO A 381 -17.53 1.32 3.03
CA PRO A 381 -16.48 0.88 3.95
C PRO A 381 -16.58 1.54 5.34
N THR A 382 -15.79 1.05 6.29
CA THR A 382 -15.50 1.79 7.54
C THR A 382 -14.40 2.83 7.34
N LEU A 383 -14.35 3.87 8.19
CA LEU A 383 -13.41 4.98 7.99
C LEU A 383 -11.96 4.65 8.42
N ASN A 384 -11.76 3.84 9.47
CA ASN A 384 -10.43 3.54 10.02
C ASN A 384 -9.85 2.23 9.47
N GLU A 385 -10.67 1.39 8.84
CA GLU A 385 -10.29 0.13 8.18
C GLU A 385 -11.00 -0.02 6.81
N GLY A 386 -10.24 0.20 5.73
CA GLY A 386 -10.79 0.26 4.37
C GLY A 386 -11.25 -1.08 3.81
N ASN A 387 -10.76 -2.20 4.35
CA ASN A 387 -11.13 -3.55 3.90
C ASN A 387 -12.30 -4.18 4.68
N VAL A 388 -13.03 -3.38 5.47
CA VAL A 388 -14.25 -3.83 6.15
C VAL A 388 -15.47 -3.16 5.53
N LEU A 389 -16.41 -3.99 5.05
CA LEU A 389 -17.73 -3.55 4.62
C LEU A 389 -18.60 -3.30 5.86
N ARG A 390 -19.08 -2.06 6.00
CA ARG A 390 -20.08 -1.70 7.02
C ARG A 390 -21.42 -2.26 6.61
N ILE A 391 -22.06 -2.95 7.55
CA ILE A 391 -23.45 -3.40 7.44
C ILE A 391 -24.20 -2.88 8.67
N GLN A 392 -24.87 -1.75 8.46
CA GLN A 392 -25.55 -0.96 9.49
C GLN A 392 -26.91 -0.42 9.00
N PRO A 393 -27.85 -1.29 8.57
CA PRO A 393 -29.15 -0.86 8.02
C PRO A 393 -30.04 -0.20 9.09
N PRO A 394 -31.14 0.48 8.73
CA PRO A 394 -32.18 0.83 9.71
C PRO A 394 -32.65 -0.39 10.53
N LEU A 395 -33.08 -0.16 11.78
CA LEU A 395 -33.63 -1.19 12.69
C LEU A 395 -34.87 -1.87 12.09
N THR A 396 -35.55 -1.16 11.19
CA THR A 396 -36.74 -1.60 10.47
C THR A 396 -36.46 -2.51 9.26
N ILE A 397 -35.20 -2.84 8.94
CA ILE A 397 -34.80 -3.72 7.82
C ILE A 397 -35.52 -5.07 7.80
N GLU A 398 -35.94 -5.54 6.63
CA GLU A 398 -36.64 -6.82 6.50
C GLU A 398 -35.69 -8.00 6.21
N GLN A 399 -36.13 -9.22 6.51
CA GLN A 399 -35.33 -10.42 6.22
C GLN A 399 -35.09 -10.60 4.70
N ALA A 400 -36.08 -10.29 3.87
CA ALA A 400 -35.94 -10.36 2.41
C ALA A 400 -34.84 -9.40 1.90
N ASP A 401 -34.71 -8.22 2.50
CA ASP A 401 -33.65 -7.27 2.16
C ASP A 401 -32.26 -7.81 2.53
N ILE A 402 -32.17 -8.44 3.72
CA ILE A 402 -30.95 -9.13 4.17
C ILE A 402 -30.56 -10.23 3.17
N ASP A 403 -31.53 -10.97 2.64
CA ASP A 403 -31.29 -12.02 1.65
C ASP A 403 -30.69 -11.44 0.35
N VAL A 404 -31.20 -10.30 -0.13
CA VAL A 404 -30.65 -9.60 -1.32
C VAL A 404 -29.19 -9.18 -1.12
N LEU A 405 -28.84 -8.66 0.06
CA LEU A 405 -27.44 -8.34 0.39
C LEU A 405 -26.56 -9.61 0.35
N VAL A 406 -27.02 -10.70 0.97
CA VAL A 406 -26.27 -11.95 1.04
C VAL A 406 -26.06 -12.55 -0.34
N ASP A 407 -27.07 -12.50 -1.21
CA ASP A 407 -26.97 -12.97 -2.59
C ASP A 407 -25.96 -12.14 -3.39
N GLY A 408 -25.97 -10.81 -3.23
CA GLY A 408 -24.98 -9.93 -3.86
C GLY A 408 -23.56 -10.16 -3.37
N LEU A 409 -23.37 -10.38 -2.06
CA LEU A 409 -22.08 -10.73 -1.50
C LEU A 409 -21.59 -12.11 -1.94
N THR A 410 -22.52 -13.05 -2.14
CA THR A 410 -22.20 -14.37 -2.69
C THR A 410 -21.66 -14.24 -4.12
N ALA A 411 -22.38 -13.50 -4.98
CA ALA A 411 -21.96 -13.28 -6.36
C ALA A 411 -20.60 -12.55 -6.45
N ALA A 412 -20.39 -11.52 -5.61
CA ALA A 412 -19.10 -10.84 -5.53
C ALA A 412 -17.97 -11.79 -5.06
N ALA A 413 -18.24 -12.63 -4.06
CA ALA A 413 -17.28 -13.60 -3.55
C ALA A 413 -16.91 -14.66 -4.59
N GLU A 414 -17.87 -15.12 -5.40
CA GLU A 414 -17.61 -16.02 -6.53
C GLU A 414 -16.61 -15.38 -7.50
N LEU A 415 -16.85 -14.14 -7.94
CA LEU A 415 -15.94 -13.43 -8.83
C LEU A 415 -14.52 -13.28 -8.22
N ILE A 416 -14.42 -12.90 -6.94
CA ILE A 416 -13.13 -12.74 -6.27
C ILE A 416 -12.40 -14.08 -6.13
N ALA A 417 -13.11 -15.14 -5.73
CA ALA A 417 -12.55 -16.49 -5.56
C ALA A 417 -12.04 -17.11 -6.87
N HIS A 418 -12.49 -16.59 -8.02
CA HIS A 418 -12.10 -17.03 -9.36
C HIS A 418 -11.09 -16.07 -10.03
N ASP A 419 -10.50 -15.14 -9.26
CA ASP A 419 -9.60 -14.09 -9.73
C ASP A 419 -10.19 -13.22 -10.86
N GLN A 420 -11.49 -12.91 -10.76
CA GLN A 420 -12.24 -12.09 -11.71
C GLN A 420 -12.64 -10.73 -11.11
N GLN A 421 -11.77 -10.13 -10.29
CA GLN A 421 -12.08 -8.87 -9.58
C GLN A 421 -12.36 -7.70 -10.53
N HIS A 422 -11.75 -7.70 -11.73
CA HIS A 422 -12.04 -6.74 -12.81
C HIS A 422 -13.51 -6.73 -13.24
N ARG A 423 -14.22 -7.86 -13.10
CA ARG A 423 -15.67 -7.93 -13.40
C ARG A 423 -16.51 -7.12 -12.43
N LEU A 424 -16.09 -6.99 -11.16
CA LEU A 424 -16.76 -6.11 -10.20
C LEU A 424 -16.75 -4.66 -10.69
N ILE A 425 -15.63 -4.23 -11.25
CA ILE A 425 -15.43 -2.87 -11.80
C ILE A 425 -16.31 -2.69 -13.05
N LEU A 426 -16.21 -3.60 -14.01
CA LEU A 426 -16.98 -3.54 -15.26
C LEU A 426 -18.50 -3.54 -14.98
N GLU A 427 -18.98 -4.46 -14.15
CA GLU A 427 -20.41 -4.56 -13.84
C GLU A 427 -20.92 -3.40 -12.98
N ALA A 428 -20.07 -2.78 -12.15
CA ALA A 428 -20.41 -1.54 -11.45
C ALA A 428 -20.70 -0.39 -12.43
N GLN A 429 -20.07 -0.41 -13.60
CA GLN A 429 -20.18 0.59 -14.67
C GLN A 429 -21.21 0.21 -15.75
N GLY A 430 -22.00 -0.85 -15.51
CA GLY A 430 -23.13 -1.23 -16.38
C GLY A 430 -22.76 -2.18 -17.53
N PHE A 431 -21.52 -2.67 -17.61
CA PHE A 431 -21.18 -3.72 -18.57
C PHE A 431 -21.95 -5.02 -18.25
N PRO A 432 -22.36 -5.80 -19.27
CA PRO A 432 -23.18 -6.99 -19.09
C PRO A 432 -22.41 -8.06 -18.33
N ALA A 433 -23.08 -8.77 -17.41
CA ALA A 433 -22.50 -9.93 -16.75
C ALA A 433 -22.18 -11.03 -17.76
N GLN A 434 -20.94 -11.50 -17.74
CA GLN A 434 -20.48 -12.62 -18.56
C GLN A 434 -19.84 -13.67 -17.67
N ARG A 435 -20.20 -14.94 -17.89
CA ARG A 435 -19.52 -16.07 -17.26
C ARG A 435 -18.31 -16.42 -18.09
N TRP A 436 -17.11 -16.16 -17.55
CA TRP A 436 -15.88 -16.68 -18.14
C TRP A 436 -15.50 -18.03 -17.56
N PRO A 437 -14.72 -18.83 -18.31
CA PRO A 437 -13.96 -19.92 -17.71
C PRO A 437 -13.19 -19.38 -16.50
N LEU A 438 -13.04 -20.23 -15.47
CA LEU A 438 -12.04 -20.02 -14.43
C LEU A 438 -10.75 -19.50 -15.05
N ALA A 439 -10.08 -18.54 -14.40
CA ALA A 439 -8.68 -18.31 -14.72
C ALA A 439 -8.00 -19.68 -14.80
N THR A 440 -7.31 -19.99 -15.90
CA THR A 440 -6.23 -20.96 -15.79
C THR A 440 -5.28 -20.36 -14.78
N ARG A 441 -5.43 -20.80 -13.54
CA ARG A 441 -4.53 -20.53 -12.45
C ARG A 441 -3.12 -20.75 -12.98
N THR A 442 -2.17 -19.92 -12.56
CA THR A 442 -0.75 -20.08 -12.87
C THR A 442 -0.42 -21.59 -12.85
N PRO A 443 0.27 -22.18 -13.85
CA PRO A 443 0.46 -23.63 -14.00
C PRO A 443 0.85 -24.36 -12.70
N MET A 444 1.43 -23.63 -11.74
CA MET A 444 1.70 -23.98 -10.35
C MET A 444 0.53 -24.55 -9.54
N GLU A 445 -0.72 -24.06 -9.66
CA GLU A 445 -1.85 -24.64 -8.91
C GLU A 445 -2.30 -26.00 -9.46
N THR A 446 -2.04 -26.26 -10.74
CA THR A 446 -2.15 -27.59 -11.36
C THR A 446 -1.06 -28.55 -10.88
N ARG A 447 0.15 -28.06 -10.57
CA ARG A 447 1.26 -28.89 -10.05
C ARG A 447 1.18 -29.21 -8.57
N ALA A 448 0.63 -28.31 -7.76
CA ALA A 448 0.39 -28.56 -6.33
C ALA A 448 -0.58 -29.73 -6.08
N ARG A 449 -1.45 -30.06 -7.05
CA ARG A 449 -2.31 -31.26 -7.01
C ARG A 449 -1.62 -32.54 -7.52
N GLY A 450 -0.42 -32.42 -8.10
CA GLY A 450 0.22 -33.48 -8.88
C GLY A 450 1.45 -34.10 -8.22
N HIS A 451 2.35 -33.31 -7.62
CA HIS A 451 3.55 -33.78 -6.91
C HIS A 451 3.96 -32.69 -5.90
N GLU A 452 3.80 -32.94 -4.60
CA GLU A 452 4.53 -32.15 -3.58
C GLU A 452 6.02 -32.46 -3.75
N ARG A 453 6.77 -31.54 -4.37
CA ARG A 453 8.23 -31.56 -4.23
C ARG A 453 8.54 -31.24 -2.77
N SER A 454 9.13 -32.20 -2.06
CA SER A 454 9.41 -32.15 -0.62
C SER A 454 10.62 -31.26 -0.25
N GLY A 455 10.84 -30.18 -1.00
CA GLY A 455 11.98 -29.27 -0.81
C GLY A 455 11.92 -28.52 0.51
N ARG A 456 13.08 -28.14 1.06
CA ARG A 456 13.15 -27.27 2.24
C ARG A 456 13.04 -25.80 1.82
N CYS A 457 12.29 -25.00 2.59
CA CYS A 457 12.36 -23.55 2.47
C CYS A 457 13.73 -23.05 2.98
N LEU A 458 14.51 -22.40 2.13
CA LEU A 458 15.85 -21.89 2.45
C LEU A 458 15.84 -20.50 3.07
N GLY A 459 14.75 -19.76 2.91
CA GLY A 459 14.59 -18.42 3.44
C GLY A 459 13.46 -17.66 2.78
N ARG A 460 13.28 -16.42 3.23
CA ARG A 460 12.22 -15.50 2.83
C ARG A 460 12.77 -14.19 2.30
N PHE A 461 12.18 -13.67 1.24
CA PHE A 461 12.59 -12.38 0.67
C PHE A 461 11.42 -11.45 0.39
N ALA A 462 11.67 -10.15 0.37
CA ALA A 462 10.79 -9.17 -0.26
C ALA A 462 11.53 -8.43 -1.37
N PHE A 463 10.79 -7.97 -2.38
CA PHE A 463 11.34 -7.20 -3.48
C PHE A 463 10.50 -5.96 -3.72
N LEU A 464 11.12 -4.78 -3.65
CA LEU A 464 10.46 -3.51 -3.87
C LEU A 464 10.44 -3.20 -5.37
N LEU A 465 9.27 -3.00 -5.94
CA LEU A 465 9.10 -2.70 -7.37
C LEU A 465 8.17 -1.53 -7.62
N HIS A 466 8.22 -1.01 -8.84
CA HIS A 466 7.33 0.01 -9.33
C HIS A 466 7.16 -0.15 -10.85
N PRO A 467 6.06 0.32 -11.46
CA PRO A 467 5.93 0.31 -12.91
C PRO A 467 7.04 1.17 -13.53
N THR A 468 7.70 0.66 -14.57
CA THR A 468 8.78 1.38 -15.27
C THR A 468 8.22 2.27 -16.36
N THR A 469 7.09 1.90 -16.97
CA THR A 469 6.40 2.69 -18.00
C THR A 469 4.90 2.79 -17.72
N GLN A 470 4.18 3.56 -18.55
CA GLN A 470 2.71 3.59 -18.53
C GLN A 470 2.12 2.29 -19.09
N GLU A 471 2.77 1.73 -20.10
CA GLU A 471 2.43 0.43 -20.68
C GLU A 471 2.48 -0.68 -19.63
N SER A 472 3.38 -0.58 -18.63
CA SER A 472 3.42 -1.50 -17.49
C SER A 472 2.19 -1.47 -16.57
N VAL A 473 1.36 -0.44 -16.69
CA VAL A 473 0.16 -0.23 -15.87
C VAL A 473 -1.11 -0.57 -16.64
N ASN A 474 -1.22 -0.12 -17.89
CA ASN A 474 -2.44 -0.24 -18.69
C ASN A 474 -2.20 -0.58 -20.17
N GLY A 475 -1.03 -1.11 -20.53
CA GLY A 475 -0.73 -1.57 -21.89
C GLY A 475 -1.54 -2.79 -22.29
N ASP A 476 -1.49 -3.14 -23.58
CA ASP A 476 -2.26 -4.24 -24.15
C ASP A 476 -1.99 -5.57 -23.43
N ASN A 477 -0.73 -5.93 -23.23
CA ASN A 477 -0.36 -7.18 -22.57
C ASN A 477 -0.82 -7.26 -21.10
N VAL A 478 -0.91 -6.12 -20.42
CA VAL A 478 -1.42 -6.02 -19.04
C VAL A 478 -2.93 -6.26 -19.01
N VAL A 479 -3.67 -5.66 -19.92
CA VAL A 479 -5.13 -5.77 -19.99
C VAL A 479 -5.59 -7.09 -20.61
N ASP A 480 -4.80 -7.66 -21.51
CA ASP A 480 -5.06 -8.98 -22.10
C ASP A 480 -5.01 -10.09 -21.03
N ALA A 481 -4.26 -9.90 -19.93
CA ALA A 481 -4.31 -10.79 -18.77
C ALA A 481 -5.68 -10.84 -18.08
N LEU A 482 -6.55 -9.85 -18.33
CA LEU A 482 -7.93 -9.82 -17.84
C LEU A 482 -8.89 -10.62 -18.72
N LEU A 483 -8.49 -10.99 -19.94
CA LEU A 483 -9.32 -11.68 -20.95
C LEU A 483 -10.51 -10.85 -21.46
N VAL A 484 -10.40 -9.53 -21.39
CA VAL A 484 -11.41 -8.57 -21.89
C VAL A 484 -11.11 -8.19 -23.35
N VAL A 485 -12.15 -7.84 -24.11
CA VAL A 485 -12.03 -7.44 -25.52
C VAL A 485 -12.92 -6.23 -25.84
N GLY A 486 -12.65 -5.54 -26.94
CA GLY A 486 -13.49 -4.44 -27.42
C GLY A 486 -13.61 -3.29 -26.41
N GLU A 487 -14.85 -2.87 -26.13
CA GLU A 487 -15.14 -1.76 -25.22
C GLU A 487 -14.71 -2.04 -23.77
N GLU A 488 -14.80 -3.29 -23.32
CA GLU A 488 -14.34 -3.67 -21.97
C GLU A 488 -12.82 -3.49 -21.84
N LYS A 489 -12.06 -3.82 -22.90
CA LYS A 489 -10.60 -3.63 -22.94
C LYS A 489 -10.25 -2.14 -22.84
N ALA A 490 -10.86 -1.30 -23.68
CA ALA A 490 -10.64 0.13 -23.67
C ALA A 490 -10.98 0.75 -22.29
N PHE A 491 -12.13 0.36 -21.72
CA PHE A 491 -12.52 0.83 -20.39
C PHE A 491 -11.51 0.44 -19.31
N MET A 492 -11.04 -0.82 -19.30
CA MET A 492 -10.06 -1.25 -18.30
C MET A 492 -8.70 -0.56 -18.45
N GLN A 493 -8.29 -0.21 -19.68
CA GLN A 493 -7.08 0.57 -19.91
C GLN A 493 -7.18 1.96 -19.27
N ASP A 494 -8.32 2.64 -19.44
CA ASP A 494 -8.56 3.94 -18.84
C ASP A 494 -8.67 3.85 -17.32
N TRP A 495 -9.43 2.88 -16.80
CA TRP A 495 -9.60 2.67 -15.36
C TRP A 495 -8.28 2.40 -14.65
N LEU A 496 -7.39 1.58 -15.23
CA LEU A 496 -6.07 1.30 -14.66
C LEU A 496 -5.16 2.55 -14.64
N ALA A 497 -5.24 3.40 -15.67
CA ALA A 497 -4.51 4.66 -15.69
C ALA A 497 -5.04 5.65 -14.65
N GLU A 498 -6.36 5.81 -14.57
CA GLU A 498 -7.01 6.69 -13.58
C GLU A 498 -6.70 6.24 -12.15
N PHE A 499 -6.77 4.93 -11.88
CA PHE A 499 -6.43 4.38 -10.57
C PHE A 499 -4.97 4.68 -10.19
N SER A 500 -4.04 4.48 -11.13
CA SER A 500 -2.63 4.80 -10.93
C SER A 500 -2.42 6.27 -10.59
N ASP A 501 -3.06 7.18 -11.31
CA ASP A 501 -2.95 8.61 -11.03
C ASP A 501 -3.61 9.02 -9.71
N TRP A 502 -4.75 8.42 -9.38
CA TRP A 502 -5.46 8.64 -8.11
C TRP A 502 -4.64 8.19 -6.90
N ALA A 503 -3.91 7.07 -6.99
CA ALA A 503 -3.14 6.52 -5.88
C ALA A 503 -1.79 7.22 -5.62
N LYS A 504 -1.22 7.91 -6.62
CA LYS A 504 0.13 8.54 -6.52
C LYS A 504 0.30 9.55 -5.38
N PRO A 505 -0.65 10.43 -5.04
CA PRO A 505 -0.46 11.47 -4.02
C PRO A 505 -0.18 10.93 -2.61
N ASP A 506 -0.72 9.77 -2.26
CA ASP A 506 -0.61 9.19 -0.92
C ASP A 506 0.77 8.57 -0.65
N LEU A 507 1.48 8.21 -1.73
CA LEU A 507 2.78 7.53 -1.74
C LEU A 507 2.72 6.13 -1.11
N ASP A 508 1.59 5.45 -1.22
CA ASP A 508 1.39 4.14 -0.63
C ASP A 508 2.18 3.04 -1.36
N ALA A 509 2.55 2.03 -0.59
CA ALA A 509 3.18 0.80 -1.06
C ALA A 509 2.50 -0.39 -0.40
N GLY A 510 2.39 -1.50 -1.12
CA GLY A 510 1.66 -2.68 -0.65
C GLY A 510 2.08 -3.95 -1.34
N ILE A 511 1.65 -5.09 -0.80
CA ILE A 511 1.93 -6.40 -1.39
C ILE A 511 1.19 -6.49 -2.74
N SER A 512 1.95 -6.63 -3.81
CA SER A 512 1.45 -6.82 -5.17
C SER A 512 1.29 -8.30 -5.51
N PHE A 513 2.17 -9.17 -5.00
CA PHE A 513 2.17 -10.61 -5.30
C PHE A 513 2.92 -11.42 -4.22
N HIS A 514 2.52 -12.67 -4.02
CA HIS A 514 3.16 -13.62 -3.09
C HIS A 514 3.72 -14.82 -3.87
N ALA A 515 5.04 -14.85 -4.06
CA ALA A 515 5.77 -15.94 -4.68
C ALA A 515 6.02 -17.05 -3.66
N ARG A 516 5.09 -18.01 -3.56
CA ARG A 516 5.08 -19.03 -2.50
C ARG A 516 6.29 -19.95 -2.52
N GLN A 517 6.69 -20.41 -3.71
CA GLN A 517 7.77 -21.39 -3.88
C GLN A 517 8.51 -21.13 -5.19
N VAL A 518 9.70 -20.53 -5.11
CA VAL A 518 10.63 -20.45 -6.24
C VAL A 518 11.73 -21.46 -6.01
N TYR A 519 11.73 -22.56 -6.78
CA TYR A 519 12.68 -23.66 -6.59
C TYR A 519 14.03 -23.38 -7.24
N ASN A 520 15.08 -23.98 -6.68
CA ASN A 520 16.38 -24.16 -7.30
C ASN A 520 16.48 -25.55 -7.96
N ASP A 521 17.56 -25.79 -8.72
CA ASP A 521 17.80 -27.09 -9.38
C ASP A 521 18.02 -28.26 -8.42
N GLN A 522 18.28 -27.98 -7.14
CA GLN A 522 18.47 -28.98 -6.09
C GLN A 522 17.13 -29.42 -5.46
N GLY A 523 16.03 -28.76 -5.82
CA GLY A 523 14.68 -29.06 -5.34
C GLY A 523 14.28 -28.35 -4.05
N ASP A 524 15.15 -27.51 -3.48
CA ASP A 524 14.83 -26.59 -2.37
C ASP A 524 14.25 -25.28 -2.92
N TYR A 525 13.63 -24.44 -2.07
CA TYR A 525 12.94 -23.23 -2.52
C TYR A 525 13.09 -22.04 -1.59
N VAL A 526 12.80 -20.84 -2.11
CA VAL A 526 12.55 -19.62 -1.30
C VAL A 526 11.11 -19.16 -1.45
N GLU A 527 10.60 -18.52 -0.42
CA GLU A 527 9.30 -17.84 -0.40
C GLU A 527 9.53 -16.33 -0.46
N GLY A 528 8.71 -15.57 -1.20
CA GLY A 528 8.85 -14.12 -1.17
C GLY A 528 7.68 -13.28 -1.62
N TRP A 529 7.80 -11.98 -1.43
CA TRP A 529 6.75 -11.00 -1.71
C TRP A 529 7.23 -9.90 -2.62
N LEU A 530 6.44 -9.61 -3.64
CA LEU A 530 6.59 -8.42 -4.47
C LEU A 530 5.81 -7.29 -3.79
N VAL A 531 6.49 -6.21 -3.42
CA VAL A 531 5.90 -5.04 -2.76
C VAL A 531 6.00 -3.86 -3.71
N GLY A 532 4.87 -3.31 -4.13
CA GLY A 532 4.79 -2.32 -5.20
C GLY A 532 4.21 -0.98 -4.77
N SER A 533 4.65 0.09 -5.43
CA SER A 533 3.91 1.35 -5.55
C SER A 533 3.55 1.62 -7.02
N LEU A 534 2.61 2.53 -7.27
CA LEU A 534 2.19 2.92 -8.63
C LEU A 534 2.95 4.13 -9.20
N LEU A 535 4.01 4.56 -8.50
CA LEU A 535 4.85 5.68 -8.94
C LEU A 535 5.79 5.22 -10.06
N GLN A 536 5.89 6.01 -11.13
CA GLN A 536 6.81 5.73 -12.24
C GLN A 536 8.17 6.41 -12.02
N PRO A 537 9.24 6.04 -12.75
CA PRO A 537 10.55 6.69 -12.65
C PRO A 537 10.49 8.22 -12.66
N ARG A 538 9.67 8.80 -13.55
CA ARG A 538 9.46 10.26 -13.64
C ARG A 538 8.89 10.87 -12.35
N ASP A 539 8.03 10.14 -11.66
CA ASP A 539 7.39 10.59 -10.43
C ASP A 539 8.40 10.51 -9.28
N LEU A 540 9.10 9.38 -9.17
CA LEU A 540 10.12 9.11 -8.16
C LEU A 540 11.24 10.15 -8.20
N MET A 541 11.72 10.52 -9.39
CA MET A 541 12.78 11.52 -9.55
C MET A 541 12.35 12.94 -9.13
N ARG A 542 11.05 13.25 -9.20
CA ARG A 542 10.48 14.55 -8.80
C ARG A 542 10.16 14.65 -7.31
N LEU A 543 10.20 13.53 -6.57
CA LEU A 543 9.95 13.56 -5.13
C LEU A 543 11.03 14.35 -4.40
N SER A 544 10.61 15.19 -3.45
CA SER A 544 11.50 15.81 -2.47
C SER A 544 12.08 14.75 -1.52
N LEU A 545 13.19 15.06 -0.84
CA LEU A 545 13.83 14.12 0.09
C LEU A 545 12.87 13.59 1.17
N GLY A 546 12.02 14.44 1.73
CA GLY A 546 11.01 14.03 2.73
C GLY A 546 9.97 13.07 2.15
N LYS A 547 9.52 13.28 0.90
CA LYS A 547 8.57 12.38 0.23
C LYS A 547 9.22 11.05 -0.16
N ARG A 548 10.50 11.05 -0.56
CA ARG A 548 11.26 9.81 -0.81
C ARG A 548 11.35 8.96 0.46
N ARG A 549 11.70 9.58 1.59
CA ARG A 549 11.73 8.90 2.90
C ARG A 549 10.37 8.32 3.25
N LYS A 550 9.29 9.09 3.14
CA LYS A 550 7.93 8.59 3.39
C LYS A 550 7.59 7.36 2.51
N LEU A 551 7.91 7.42 1.22
CA LEU A 551 7.66 6.28 0.32
C LEU A 551 8.47 5.04 0.74
N LEU A 552 9.75 5.20 1.08
CA LEU A 552 10.60 4.10 1.56
C LEU A 552 10.05 3.54 2.88
N ASP A 553 9.66 4.38 3.83
CA ASP A 553 9.04 3.97 5.09
C ASP A 553 7.77 3.15 4.82
N ASN A 554 6.92 3.58 3.88
CA ASN A 554 5.72 2.85 3.47
C ASN A 554 6.03 1.46 2.89
N TYR A 555 7.08 1.33 2.06
CA TYR A 555 7.56 0.02 1.59
C TYR A 555 7.99 -0.86 2.77
N LEU A 556 8.78 -0.31 3.69
CA LEU A 556 9.32 -1.06 4.82
C LEU A 556 8.25 -1.45 5.83
N ASP A 557 7.22 -0.64 6.00
CA ASP A 557 6.05 -0.97 6.82
C ASP A 557 5.24 -2.12 6.21
N ALA A 558 5.14 -2.20 4.88
CA ALA A 558 4.53 -3.33 4.21
C ALA A 558 5.37 -4.62 4.33
N VAL A 559 6.70 -4.51 4.40
CA VAL A 559 7.62 -5.65 4.55
C VAL A 559 7.72 -6.16 5.98
N ARG A 560 7.67 -5.25 6.97
CA ARG A 560 7.87 -5.53 8.40
C ARG A 560 7.12 -6.77 8.94
N PRO A 561 5.83 -6.99 8.65
CA PRO A 561 5.11 -8.14 9.19
C PRO A 561 5.46 -9.49 8.52
N LEU A 562 6.23 -9.49 7.43
CA LEU A 562 6.50 -10.68 6.61
C LEU A 562 7.62 -11.56 7.17
N GLY A 563 8.51 -11.00 8.02
CA GLY A 563 9.64 -11.74 8.59
C GLY A 563 10.58 -12.27 7.50
N VAL A 564 11.08 -11.37 6.64
CA VAL A 564 11.98 -11.70 5.54
C VAL A 564 13.45 -11.61 5.96
N ASP A 565 14.29 -12.42 5.34
CA ASP A 565 15.75 -12.41 5.52
C ASP A 565 16.39 -11.33 4.65
N PHE A 566 15.89 -11.14 3.42
CA PHE A 566 16.38 -10.15 2.46
C PHE A 566 15.30 -9.24 1.89
N VAL A 567 15.68 -7.99 1.62
CA VAL A 567 14.92 -7.01 0.83
C VAL A 567 15.74 -6.59 -0.38
N GLY A 568 15.21 -6.89 -1.57
CA GLY A 568 15.76 -6.45 -2.84
C GLY A 568 15.15 -5.13 -3.31
N LEU A 569 15.96 -4.28 -3.93
CA LEU A 569 15.53 -2.99 -4.48
C LEU A 569 15.47 -3.04 -6.01
N GLY A 570 14.27 -3.01 -6.58
CA GLY A 570 14.05 -3.00 -8.02
C GLY A 570 14.23 -1.62 -8.66
N ALA A 571 14.97 -1.57 -9.76
CA ALA A 571 15.13 -0.40 -10.64
C ALA A 571 15.38 0.91 -9.87
N TYR A 572 14.45 1.88 -9.94
CA TYR A 572 14.63 3.21 -9.35
C TYR A 572 14.48 3.25 -7.83
N THR A 573 14.00 2.17 -7.19
CA THR A 573 14.01 2.10 -5.72
C THR A 573 15.44 2.14 -5.16
N SER A 574 16.42 1.55 -5.87
CA SER A 574 17.85 1.66 -5.53
C SER A 574 18.37 3.10 -5.67
N VAL A 575 17.87 3.85 -6.66
CA VAL A 575 18.29 5.23 -6.96
C VAL A 575 17.78 6.20 -5.89
N ILE A 576 16.51 6.09 -5.51
CA ILE A 576 15.89 6.99 -4.52
C ILE A 576 16.29 6.67 -3.07
N SER A 577 16.93 5.53 -2.83
CA SER A 577 17.43 5.07 -1.52
C SER A 577 18.94 5.23 -1.35
N ASN A 578 19.56 6.09 -2.15
CA ASN A 578 21.01 6.33 -2.12
C ASN A 578 21.83 5.03 -2.27
N ALA A 579 21.51 4.25 -3.31
CA ALA A 579 22.08 2.92 -3.56
C ALA A 579 21.90 1.96 -2.37
N GLY A 580 20.70 1.97 -1.78
CA GLY A 580 20.27 1.10 -0.68
C GLY A 580 20.68 1.56 0.72
N LEU A 581 21.53 2.58 0.86
CA LEU A 581 21.99 3.08 2.17
C LEU A 581 20.85 3.58 3.07
N ASP A 582 19.78 4.11 2.49
CA ASP A 582 18.65 4.64 3.24
C ASP A 582 17.68 3.54 3.74
N VAL A 583 17.90 2.27 3.35
CA VAL A 583 17.02 1.13 3.66
C VAL A 583 17.66 0.12 4.61
N VAL A 584 18.99 0.08 4.69
CA VAL A 584 19.75 -0.81 5.60
C VAL A 584 19.30 -0.62 7.06
N ASN A 585 19.07 -1.74 7.75
CA ASN A 585 18.65 -1.77 9.14
C ASN A 585 18.94 -3.15 9.79
N ASP A 586 18.65 -3.28 11.08
CA ASP A 586 18.99 -4.48 11.86
C ASP A 586 17.97 -5.65 11.73
N ARG A 587 16.89 -5.50 10.96
CA ARG A 587 15.78 -6.48 10.89
C ARG A 587 15.88 -7.45 9.73
N PHE A 588 16.50 -7.03 8.64
CA PHE A 588 16.70 -7.82 7.42
C PHE A 588 17.93 -7.29 6.68
N HIS A 589 18.45 -8.09 5.76
CA HIS A 589 19.54 -7.67 4.88
C HIS A 589 19.02 -7.07 3.58
N THR A 590 19.79 -6.18 2.98
CA THR A 590 19.38 -5.44 1.78
C THR A 590 20.30 -5.77 0.61
N THR A 591 19.73 -5.84 -0.59
CA THR A 591 20.50 -5.79 -1.83
C THR A 591 19.90 -4.82 -2.85
N THR A 592 20.77 -4.12 -3.60
CA THR A 592 20.36 -3.33 -4.77
C THR A 592 20.21 -4.18 -6.04
N GLY A 593 20.73 -5.41 -6.07
CA GLY A 593 20.71 -6.25 -7.27
C GLY A 593 21.66 -5.80 -8.39
N ASN A 594 22.50 -4.79 -8.14
CA ASN A 594 23.41 -4.21 -9.14
C ASN A 594 24.50 -5.21 -9.57
N SER A 595 24.92 -6.10 -8.68
CA SER A 595 26.01 -7.04 -8.95
C SER A 595 25.63 -8.05 -10.00
N LEU A 596 24.58 -8.84 -9.77
CA LEU A 596 24.12 -9.87 -10.69
C LEU A 596 23.63 -9.26 -12.01
N THR A 597 23.01 -8.07 -11.97
CA THR A 597 22.63 -7.33 -13.18
C THR A 597 23.83 -7.04 -14.09
N ALA A 598 24.94 -6.54 -13.50
CA ALA A 598 26.16 -6.30 -14.26
C ALA A 598 26.77 -7.60 -14.80
N MET A 599 26.85 -8.64 -13.96
CA MET A 599 27.45 -9.91 -14.33
C MET A 599 26.69 -10.60 -15.47
N VAL A 600 25.36 -10.67 -15.38
CA VAL A 600 24.49 -11.22 -16.43
C VAL A 600 24.59 -10.41 -17.72
N GLY A 601 24.61 -9.08 -17.62
CA GLY A 601 24.75 -8.21 -18.80
C GLY A 601 26.08 -8.42 -19.53
N VAL A 602 27.18 -8.57 -18.78
CA VAL A 602 28.50 -8.85 -19.36
C VAL A 602 28.55 -10.24 -19.99
N ASP A 603 28.06 -11.27 -19.30
CA ASP A 603 28.04 -12.63 -19.85
C ASP A 603 27.20 -12.73 -21.13
N ALA A 604 26.04 -12.08 -21.14
CA ALA A 604 25.17 -12.05 -22.31
C ALA A 604 25.86 -11.39 -23.52
N LEU A 605 26.61 -10.29 -23.28
CA LEU A 605 27.39 -9.62 -24.32
C LEU A 605 28.54 -10.50 -24.83
N LEU A 606 29.27 -11.16 -23.92
CA LEU A 606 30.36 -12.09 -24.26
C LEU A 606 29.86 -13.26 -25.09
N SER A 607 28.80 -13.93 -24.63
CA SER A 607 28.17 -15.07 -25.29
C SER A 607 27.66 -14.71 -26.69
N THR A 608 27.01 -13.56 -26.84
CA THR A 608 26.52 -13.11 -28.15
C THR A 608 27.66 -12.77 -29.11
N CYS A 609 28.75 -12.16 -28.63
CA CYS A 609 29.92 -11.88 -29.45
C CYS A 609 30.58 -13.17 -29.95
N ALA A 610 30.75 -14.17 -29.06
CA ALA A 610 31.30 -15.48 -29.40
C ALA A 610 30.47 -16.17 -30.50
N ASN A 611 29.14 -16.16 -30.36
CA ASN A 611 28.23 -16.77 -31.32
C ASN A 611 28.23 -16.08 -32.69
N ARG A 612 28.58 -14.78 -32.76
CA ARG A 612 28.73 -14.03 -34.01
C ARG A 612 30.12 -14.10 -34.64
N GLY A 613 30.96 -15.06 -34.24
CA GLY A 613 32.19 -15.43 -34.95
C GLY A 613 33.40 -14.51 -34.73
N ALA A 614 33.30 -13.49 -33.87
CA ALA A 614 34.44 -12.67 -33.46
C ALA A 614 34.39 -12.41 -31.94
N PRO A 615 35.40 -12.87 -31.17
CA PRO A 615 35.41 -12.75 -29.72
C PRO A 615 35.48 -11.28 -29.30
N LEU A 616 34.94 -10.96 -28.11
CA LEU A 616 34.92 -9.60 -27.56
C LEU A 616 36.32 -8.96 -27.53
N ALA A 617 37.37 -9.76 -27.27
CA ALA A 617 38.76 -9.30 -27.20
C ALA A 617 39.18 -8.45 -28.42
N LYS A 618 38.66 -8.73 -29.61
CA LYS A 618 39.04 -8.04 -30.86
C LYS A 618 38.12 -6.88 -31.25
N ARG A 619 37.07 -6.63 -30.47
CA ARG A 619 36.04 -5.63 -30.78
C ARG A 619 36.29 -4.35 -30.00
N LEU A 620 36.08 -3.20 -30.64
CA LEU A 620 36.03 -1.95 -29.89
C LEU A 620 34.73 -1.91 -29.06
N THR A 621 34.87 -2.03 -27.74
CA THR A 621 33.73 -2.19 -26.82
C THR A 621 33.50 -0.92 -26.00
N GLY A 622 32.25 -0.45 -25.92
CA GLY A 622 31.89 0.73 -25.14
C GLY A 622 30.97 0.42 -23.98
N VAL A 623 31.14 1.13 -22.85
CA VAL A 623 30.25 1.04 -21.69
C VAL A 623 29.65 2.41 -21.40
N ILE A 624 28.33 2.54 -21.60
CA ILE A 624 27.57 3.76 -21.34
C ILE A 624 27.03 3.70 -19.91
N GLY A 625 27.27 4.76 -19.13
CA GLY A 625 26.91 4.77 -17.71
C GLY A 625 27.94 4.09 -16.80
N ALA A 626 29.20 3.99 -17.26
CA ALA A 626 30.29 3.33 -16.53
C ALA A 626 30.61 3.94 -15.15
N TYR A 627 30.09 5.13 -14.81
CA TYR A 627 30.22 5.74 -13.49
C TYR A 627 29.18 5.25 -12.47
N GLY A 628 28.10 4.59 -12.93
CA GLY A 628 27.10 3.96 -12.07
C GLY A 628 27.55 2.58 -11.59
N SER A 629 26.92 2.03 -10.56
CA SER A 629 27.35 0.76 -9.95
C SER A 629 27.36 -0.42 -10.93
N VAL A 630 26.30 -0.58 -11.73
CA VAL A 630 26.21 -1.62 -12.77
C VAL A 630 27.25 -1.39 -13.86
N GLY A 631 27.31 -0.18 -14.42
CA GLY A 631 28.26 0.16 -15.49
C GLY A 631 29.72 0.02 -15.05
N ARG A 632 30.07 0.40 -13.82
CA ARG A 632 31.41 0.22 -13.24
C ARG A 632 31.76 -1.26 -13.13
N LEU A 633 30.91 -2.06 -12.48
CA LEU A 633 31.14 -3.51 -12.35
C LEU A 633 31.27 -4.17 -13.72
N ALA A 634 30.40 -3.81 -14.67
CA ALA A 634 30.47 -4.30 -16.03
C ALA A 634 31.78 -3.91 -16.72
N SER A 635 32.24 -2.65 -16.56
CA SER A 635 33.53 -2.18 -17.09
C SER A 635 34.68 -3.02 -16.55
N LEU A 636 34.74 -3.21 -15.22
CA LEU A 636 35.79 -3.97 -14.56
C LEU A 636 35.83 -5.44 -15.02
N ARG A 637 34.66 -6.09 -15.16
CA ARG A 637 34.60 -7.48 -15.69
C ARG A 637 34.98 -7.53 -17.17
N LEU A 638 34.43 -6.65 -18.01
CA LEU A 638 34.77 -6.57 -19.44
C LEU A 638 36.26 -6.32 -19.65
N GLY A 639 36.93 -5.57 -18.77
CA GLY A 639 38.37 -5.30 -18.85
C GLY A 639 39.25 -6.55 -18.77
N LYS A 640 38.73 -7.65 -18.22
CA LYS A 640 39.41 -8.96 -18.20
C LYS A 640 39.38 -9.66 -19.57
N PHE A 641 38.44 -9.29 -20.44
CA PHE A 641 38.17 -9.95 -21.73
C PHE A 641 38.42 -9.07 -22.95
N SER A 642 38.11 -7.77 -22.87
CA SER A 642 38.30 -6.80 -23.94
C SER A 642 39.70 -6.23 -23.93
N GLU A 643 40.34 -6.10 -25.09
CA GLU A 643 41.63 -5.43 -25.25
C GLU A 643 41.50 -3.89 -25.34
N HIS A 644 40.29 -3.41 -25.68
CA HIS A 644 39.98 -1.99 -25.84
C HIS A 644 38.59 -1.65 -25.25
N LEU A 645 38.53 -0.68 -24.34
CA LEU A 645 37.29 -0.19 -23.73
C LEU A 645 37.13 1.33 -23.89
N VAL A 646 35.91 1.75 -24.19
CA VAL A 646 35.50 3.16 -24.18
C VAL A 646 34.47 3.37 -23.08
N LEU A 647 34.85 4.09 -22.02
CA LEU A 647 33.98 4.46 -20.91
C LEU A 647 33.26 5.76 -21.25
N LEU A 648 31.93 5.69 -21.38
CA LEU A 648 31.08 6.78 -21.85
C LEU A 648 30.24 7.38 -20.70
N GLY A 649 30.35 8.69 -20.53
CA GLY A 649 29.59 9.46 -19.54
C GLY A 649 29.05 10.77 -20.08
N ASN A 650 28.55 11.62 -19.18
CA ASN A 650 27.98 12.91 -19.54
C ASN A 650 28.95 14.04 -19.13
N SER A 651 29.48 14.79 -20.11
CA SER A 651 30.41 15.89 -19.87
C SER A 651 29.82 17.06 -19.08
N ALA A 652 28.48 17.22 -19.09
CA ALA A 652 27.80 18.20 -18.25
C ALA A 652 27.87 17.84 -16.76
N ASN A 653 28.21 16.58 -16.42
CA ASN A 653 28.38 16.10 -15.06
C ASN A 653 29.88 15.89 -14.77
N GLN A 654 30.56 16.94 -14.30
CA GLN A 654 31.99 16.86 -13.95
C GLN A 654 32.30 15.75 -12.95
N GLY A 655 31.41 15.50 -11.99
CA GLY A 655 31.55 14.40 -11.03
C GLY A 655 31.55 13.03 -11.70
N ALA A 656 30.66 12.81 -12.67
CA ALA A 656 30.62 11.56 -13.43
C ALA A 656 31.91 11.37 -14.26
N MET A 657 32.44 12.43 -14.88
CA MET A 657 33.70 12.34 -15.63
C MET A 657 34.90 12.01 -14.73
N GLN A 658 34.94 12.55 -13.50
CA GLN A 658 35.97 12.19 -12.52
C GLN A 658 35.83 10.76 -12.02
N GLU A 659 34.59 10.26 -11.91
CA GLU A 659 34.32 8.87 -11.57
C GLU A 659 34.75 7.92 -12.70
N LEU A 660 34.55 8.29 -13.97
CA LEU A 660 35.02 7.48 -15.10
C LEU A 660 36.55 7.33 -15.13
N ARG A 661 37.29 8.41 -14.79
CA ARG A 661 38.74 8.33 -14.65
C ARG A 661 39.16 7.38 -13.53
N LEU A 662 38.43 7.40 -12.42
CA LEU A 662 38.63 6.47 -11.32
C LEU A 662 38.42 5.03 -11.78
N VAL A 663 37.32 4.73 -12.48
CA VAL A 663 37.06 3.40 -13.07
C VAL A 663 38.16 3.00 -14.06
N GLY A 664 38.64 3.93 -14.88
CA GLY A 664 39.79 3.71 -15.76
C GLY A 664 41.06 3.35 -14.99
N GLY A 665 41.30 4.01 -13.86
CA GLY A 665 42.39 3.69 -12.94
C GLY A 665 42.28 2.29 -12.35
N GLU A 666 41.08 1.87 -11.93
CA GLU A 666 40.82 0.53 -11.43
C GLU A 666 41.05 -0.57 -12.48
N LEU A 667 40.66 -0.30 -13.74
CA LEU A 667 40.94 -1.17 -14.87
C LEU A 667 42.45 -1.35 -15.08
N TYR A 668 43.20 -0.25 -15.10
CA TYR A 668 44.64 -0.31 -15.24
C TYR A 668 45.33 -0.96 -14.05
N ALA A 669 44.91 -0.68 -12.82
CA ALA A 669 45.43 -1.34 -11.62
C ALA A 669 45.29 -2.87 -11.73
N THR A 670 44.12 -3.35 -12.15
CA THR A 670 43.86 -4.78 -12.35
C THR A 670 44.72 -5.37 -13.46
N ALA A 671 44.80 -4.68 -14.61
CA ALA A 671 45.61 -5.10 -15.74
C ALA A 671 47.12 -5.16 -15.42
N LEU A 672 47.64 -4.14 -14.73
CA LEU A 672 49.05 -4.05 -14.32
C LEU A 672 49.40 -5.15 -13.30
N ARG A 673 48.53 -5.44 -12.33
CA ARG A 673 48.70 -6.58 -11.41
C ARG A 673 48.75 -7.91 -12.15
N GLY A 674 47.90 -8.09 -13.17
CA GLY A 674 47.91 -9.28 -14.04
C GLY A 674 49.22 -9.42 -14.82
N ILE A 675 49.76 -8.33 -15.36
CA ILE A 675 51.07 -8.31 -16.03
C ILE A 675 52.19 -8.66 -15.05
N HIS A 676 52.23 -8.00 -13.88
CA HIS A 676 53.24 -8.22 -12.85
C HIS A 676 53.20 -9.67 -12.31
N GLY A 677 52.00 -10.24 -12.17
CA GLY A 677 51.78 -11.63 -11.77
C GLY A 677 52.02 -12.67 -12.88
N GLY A 678 52.40 -12.27 -14.10
CA GLY A 678 52.68 -13.19 -15.22
C GLY A 678 51.45 -13.75 -15.94
N HIS A 679 50.27 -13.20 -15.69
CA HIS A 679 48.99 -13.67 -16.25
C HIS A 679 48.18 -12.52 -16.88
N PRO A 680 48.69 -11.85 -17.94
CA PRO A 680 47.96 -10.74 -18.57
C PRO A 680 46.70 -11.22 -19.31
N SER A 681 45.58 -10.55 -19.06
CA SER A 681 44.28 -10.78 -19.72
C SER A 681 43.65 -9.46 -20.17
N GLY A 682 42.77 -9.51 -21.18
CA GLY A 682 42.07 -8.33 -21.73
C GLY A 682 43.00 -7.14 -21.95
N ILE A 683 42.70 -6.00 -21.30
CA ILE A 683 43.50 -4.76 -21.35
C ILE A 683 44.97 -5.01 -21.03
N GLY A 684 45.29 -5.93 -20.11
CA GLY A 684 46.65 -6.28 -19.74
C GLY A 684 47.47 -6.86 -20.91
N LYS A 685 46.83 -7.56 -21.85
CA LYS A 685 47.50 -8.05 -23.06
C LYS A 685 47.90 -6.89 -23.96
N SER A 686 47.02 -5.91 -24.16
CA SER A 686 47.31 -4.69 -24.92
C SER A 686 48.46 -3.91 -24.29
N LEU A 687 48.47 -3.77 -22.96
CA LEU A 687 49.50 -3.05 -22.23
C LEU A 687 50.87 -3.75 -22.23
N THR A 688 50.91 -5.08 -22.33
CA THR A 688 52.18 -5.84 -22.37
C THR A 688 53.04 -5.44 -23.57
N ALA A 689 52.42 -5.01 -24.68
CA ALA A 689 53.11 -4.52 -25.87
C ALA A 689 53.54 -3.03 -25.78
N LEU A 690 53.07 -2.31 -24.75
CA LEU A 690 53.16 -0.85 -24.66
C LEU A 690 53.98 -0.37 -23.44
N LEU A 691 54.13 -1.21 -22.42
CA LEU A 691 54.82 -0.88 -21.17
C LEU A 691 55.93 -1.89 -20.86
N THR A 692 57.05 -1.40 -20.35
CA THR A 692 58.15 -2.22 -19.84
C THR A 692 57.87 -2.73 -18.42
N ALA A 693 58.50 -3.83 -18.01
CA ALA A 693 58.36 -4.38 -16.65
C ALA A 693 58.69 -3.34 -15.55
N GLN A 694 59.70 -2.51 -15.77
CA GLN A 694 60.09 -1.44 -14.84
C GLN A 694 59.01 -0.36 -14.72
N GLN A 695 58.38 0.04 -15.83
CA GLN A 695 57.26 0.98 -15.80
C GLN A 695 56.05 0.38 -15.06
N VAL A 696 55.77 -0.91 -15.26
CA VAL A 696 54.69 -1.61 -14.55
C VAL A 696 54.92 -1.62 -13.04
N GLU A 697 56.14 -1.94 -12.58
CA GLU A 697 56.49 -1.89 -11.15
C GLU A 697 56.32 -0.48 -10.56
N GLN A 698 56.85 0.55 -11.24
CA GLN A 698 56.74 1.95 -10.80
C GLN A 698 55.29 2.44 -10.71
N LEU A 699 54.42 1.99 -11.63
CA LEU A 699 53.01 2.34 -11.60
C LEU A 699 52.26 1.62 -10.47
N LEU A 700 52.70 0.44 -10.06
CA LEU A 700 52.13 -0.36 -8.97
C LEU A 700 52.60 0.05 -7.57
N ASP A 701 53.70 0.81 -7.45
CA ASP A 701 54.21 1.35 -6.17
C ASP A 701 53.27 2.37 -5.49
N ARG A 702 52.17 2.75 -6.16
CA ARG A 702 51.14 3.66 -5.66
C ARG A 702 50.21 2.99 -4.64
N ASP A 703 49.60 3.79 -3.77
CA ASP A 703 48.50 3.30 -2.93
C ASP A 703 47.21 3.16 -3.77
N LEU A 704 47.04 1.98 -4.36
CA LEU A 704 45.88 1.66 -5.22
C LEU A 704 44.57 1.42 -4.44
N GLY A 705 44.57 1.67 -3.12
CA GLY A 705 43.36 1.77 -2.31
C GLY A 705 42.78 3.18 -2.24
N ASP A 706 43.53 4.21 -2.66
CA ASP A 706 43.12 5.61 -2.64
C ASP A 706 42.56 6.09 -4.00
N ASP A 707 41.42 6.81 -3.94
CA ASP A 707 40.71 7.28 -5.13
C ASP A 707 41.50 8.33 -5.93
N ALA A 708 42.31 9.17 -5.27
CA ALA A 708 43.12 10.16 -5.97
C ALA A 708 44.28 9.46 -6.69
N GLN A 709 44.94 8.52 -6.03
CA GLN A 709 46.00 7.71 -6.61
C GLN A 709 45.54 6.86 -7.81
N LEU A 710 44.33 6.32 -7.78
CA LEU A 710 43.77 5.61 -8.94
C LEU A 710 43.50 6.54 -10.13
N ARG A 711 43.01 7.76 -9.91
CA ARG A 711 42.85 8.75 -10.99
C ARG A 711 44.21 9.17 -11.57
N GLU A 712 45.20 9.39 -10.71
CA GLU A 712 46.56 9.66 -11.16
C GLU A 712 47.17 8.49 -11.92
N LEU A 713 46.88 7.25 -11.51
CA LEU A 713 47.30 6.06 -12.25
C LEU A 713 46.72 6.06 -13.66
N PHE A 714 45.44 6.40 -13.82
CA PHE A 714 44.82 6.53 -15.14
C PHE A 714 45.56 7.53 -16.03
N ASP A 715 45.78 8.75 -15.53
CA ASP A 715 46.45 9.81 -16.29
C ASP A 715 47.92 9.42 -16.62
N ALA A 716 48.62 8.73 -15.70
CA ALA A 716 49.99 8.28 -15.90
C ALA A 716 50.11 7.17 -16.97
N VAL A 717 49.23 6.17 -16.93
CA VAL A 717 49.21 5.10 -17.94
C VAL A 717 48.80 5.66 -19.30
N ASP A 718 47.78 6.52 -19.35
CA ASP A 718 47.30 7.15 -20.59
C ASP A 718 48.42 7.97 -21.26
N ALA A 719 49.20 8.73 -20.49
CA ALA A 719 50.34 9.48 -21.01
C ALA A 719 51.42 8.58 -21.66
N LEU A 720 51.84 7.51 -20.97
CA LEU A 720 52.86 6.57 -21.46
C LEU A 720 52.40 5.81 -22.71
N VAL A 721 51.14 5.39 -22.74
CA VAL A 721 50.58 4.64 -23.85
C VAL A 721 50.44 5.50 -25.11
N ARG A 722 50.07 6.78 -24.97
CA ARG A 722 49.90 7.71 -26.11
C ARG A 722 51.20 8.02 -26.86
N GLU A 723 52.37 7.73 -26.28
CA GLU A 723 53.64 7.79 -26.99
C GLU A 723 53.74 6.74 -28.11
N HIS A 724 52.98 5.64 -28.01
CA HIS A 724 53.08 4.47 -28.87
C HIS A 724 51.86 4.27 -29.78
N VAL A 725 50.66 4.64 -29.32
CA VAL A 725 49.40 4.42 -30.03
C VAL A 725 48.48 5.64 -30.01
N VAL A 726 47.70 5.81 -31.07
CA VAL A 726 46.72 6.92 -31.19
C VAL A 726 45.52 6.73 -30.26
N GLN A 727 45.09 5.49 -30.04
CA GLN A 727 44.01 5.16 -29.12
C GLN A 727 44.52 4.23 -28.01
N PRO A 728 44.47 4.67 -26.74
CA PRO A 728 44.86 3.84 -25.60
C PRO A 728 43.86 2.69 -25.40
N PRO A 729 44.26 1.61 -24.69
CA PRO A 729 43.37 0.49 -24.35
C PRO A 729 42.12 0.91 -23.56
N VAL A 730 42.19 1.97 -22.74
CA VAL A 730 41.01 2.51 -22.05
C VAL A 730 40.85 3.99 -22.42
N VAL A 731 39.68 4.34 -22.97
CA VAL A 731 39.33 5.71 -23.36
C VAL A 731 38.18 6.20 -22.49
N VAL A 732 38.31 7.38 -21.87
CA VAL A 732 37.20 8.08 -21.21
C VAL A 732 36.66 9.14 -22.14
N ALA A 733 35.35 9.10 -22.44
CA ALA A 733 34.70 10.00 -23.38
C ALA A 733 33.27 10.36 -22.99
N SER A 734 32.71 11.37 -23.67
CA SER A 734 31.32 11.82 -23.45
C SER A 734 30.52 12.08 -24.73
N ASP A 735 31.18 12.11 -25.89
CA ASP A 735 30.52 12.38 -27.16
C ASP A 735 29.96 11.08 -27.76
N LEU A 736 28.70 10.77 -27.42
CA LEU A 736 28.02 9.59 -27.96
C LEU A 736 27.93 9.62 -29.49
N GLY A 737 27.75 10.79 -30.12
CA GLY A 737 27.65 10.90 -31.58
C GLY A 737 28.95 10.53 -32.29
N HIS A 738 30.09 10.82 -31.66
CA HIS A 738 31.39 10.41 -32.16
C HIS A 738 31.68 8.90 -31.99
N TRP A 739 31.28 8.33 -30.85
CA TRP A 739 31.68 6.98 -30.46
C TRP A 739 30.71 5.88 -30.91
N LEU A 740 29.39 6.08 -30.82
CA LEU A 740 28.40 5.05 -31.20
C LEU A 740 28.60 4.45 -32.62
N PRO A 741 28.97 5.24 -33.65
CA PRO A 741 29.23 4.69 -34.99
C PRO A 741 30.47 3.80 -35.09
N LYS A 742 31.32 3.77 -34.05
CA LYS A 742 32.61 3.05 -34.02
C LYS A 742 32.59 1.81 -33.14
N LEU A 743 31.66 1.72 -32.19
CA LEU A 743 31.62 0.65 -31.21
C LEU A 743 30.97 -0.60 -31.81
N GLU A 744 31.72 -1.69 -31.87
CA GLU A 744 31.24 -2.99 -32.38
C GLU A 744 30.44 -3.76 -31.33
N ALA A 745 30.72 -3.49 -30.05
CA ALA A 745 29.98 -4.01 -28.90
C ALA A 745 29.70 -2.88 -27.90
N VAL A 746 28.50 -2.85 -27.32
CA VAL A 746 28.08 -1.81 -26.39
C VAL A 746 27.37 -2.45 -25.19
N LEU A 747 27.70 -2.02 -23.97
CA LEU A 747 26.88 -2.25 -22.79
C LEU A 747 26.33 -0.91 -22.29
N SER A 748 25.02 -0.79 -22.15
CA SER A 748 24.37 0.39 -21.56
C SER A 748 23.82 0.06 -20.17
N ALA A 749 24.12 0.90 -19.19
CA ALA A 749 23.59 0.78 -17.84
C ALA A 749 23.42 2.18 -17.22
N THR A 750 22.30 2.84 -17.53
CA THR A 750 22.01 4.19 -17.02
C THR A 750 20.73 4.25 -16.19
N SER A 751 20.56 5.37 -15.49
CA SER A 751 19.32 5.74 -14.80
C SER A 751 18.66 6.95 -15.46
N ASN A 752 18.78 7.10 -16.79
CA ASN A 752 18.27 8.27 -17.53
C ASN A 752 16.73 8.33 -17.54
N GLY A 753 16.07 7.17 -17.56
CA GLY A 753 14.61 7.04 -17.42
C GLY A 753 13.84 7.18 -18.73
N SER A 754 14.54 7.31 -19.85
CA SER A 754 13.99 7.32 -21.20
C SER A 754 15.08 6.96 -22.22
N ALA A 755 14.67 6.32 -23.31
CA ALA A 755 15.55 5.98 -24.41
C ALA A 755 16.22 7.22 -25.02
N PHE A 756 17.52 7.13 -25.29
CA PHE A 756 18.32 8.19 -25.92
C PHE A 756 19.32 7.66 -26.96
N ILE A 757 19.50 6.33 -27.06
CA ILE A 757 20.33 5.71 -28.09
C ILE A 757 19.44 5.41 -29.29
N ASP A 758 19.72 6.06 -30.43
CA ASP A 758 19.06 5.75 -31.70
C ASP A 758 19.82 4.61 -32.42
N PRO A 759 19.18 3.45 -32.68
CA PRO A 759 19.76 2.36 -33.47
C PRO A 759 20.42 2.80 -34.79
N ALA A 760 19.95 3.87 -35.44
CA ALA A 760 20.51 4.37 -36.69
C ALA A 760 21.97 4.86 -36.55
N THR A 761 22.39 5.25 -35.35
CA THR A 761 23.73 5.79 -35.06
C THR A 761 24.76 4.72 -34.71
N LEU A 762 24.33 3.47 -34.51
CA LEU A 762 25.22 2.36 -34.14
C LEU A 762 26.05 1.86 -35.32
N HIS A 763 27.26 1.39 -35.04
CA HIS A 763 28.13 0.69 -35.99
C HIS A 763 27.37 -0.42 -36.75
N HIS A 764 27.80 -0.73 -37.98
CA HIS A 764 27.24 -1.84 -38.77
C HIS A 764 27.50 -3.19 -38.08
N ASN A 765 26.50 -4.07 -37.96
CA ASN A 765 26.57 -5.32 -37.20
C ASN A 765 26.87 -5.16 -35.69
N ALA A 766 26.59 -3.99 -35.09
CA ALA A 766 26.80 -3.77 -33.67
C ALA A 766 26.00 -4.75 -32.78
N ILE A 767 26.58 -5.11 -31.64
CA ILE A 767 25.90 -5.87 -30.58
C ILE A 767 25.76 -4.93 -29.38
N ILE A 768 24.53 -4.70 -28.92
CA ILE A 768 24.26 -3.86 -27.74
C ILE A 768 23.52 -4.67 -26.66
N CYS A 769 24.05 -4.64 -25.44
CA CYS A 769 23.42 -5.16 -24.24
C CYS A 769 22.90 -3.99 -23.39
N ASP A 770 21.59 -3.82 -23.35
CA ASP A 770 20.94 -2.73 -22.62
C ASP A 770 20.40 -3.23 -21.27
N CYS A 771 21.09 -2.87 -20.18
CA CYS A 771 20.71 -3.25 -18.82
C CYS A 771 19.76 -2.24 -18.15
N ALA A 772 19.38 -1.16 -18.83
CA ALA A 772 18.55 -0.11 -18.25
C ALA A 772 17.06 -0.49 -18.26
N GLN A 773 16.34 -0.05 -17.23
CA GLN A 773 14.88 -0.21 -17.13
C GLN A 773 14.25 1.11 -16.63
N PRO A 774 13.56 1.89 -17.48
CA PRO A 774 13.27 1.64 -18.91
C PRO A 774 14.51 1.56 -19.80
N PRO A 775 14.43 0.93 -21.00
CA PRO A 775 15.55 0.78 -21.94
C PRO A 775 16.14 2.12 -22.41
N ASP A 776 17.46 2.15 -22.57
CA ASP A 776 18.22 3.27 -23.13
C ASP A 776 18.16 3.29 -24.67
N ILE A 777 18.00 2.13 -25.31
CA ILE A 777 17.85 2.01 -26.77
C ILE A 777 16.42 2.21 -27.24
N GLY A 778 16.23 3.11 -28.21
CA GLY A 778 14.94 3.33 -28.85
C GLY A 778 14.55 2.17 -29.76
N ARG A 779 13.26 1.77 -29.75
CA ARG A 779 12.75 0.68 -30.60
C ARG A 779 12.26 1.13 -31.97
N THR A 780 12.05 2.43 -32.19
CA THR A 780 11.38 2.97 -33.40
C THR A 780 12.14 2.70 -34.70
N SER A 781 13.47 2.90 -34.72
CA SER A 781 14.31 2.70 -35.92
C SER A 781 14.91 1.29 -36.00
N LEU A 782 14.71 0.46 -34.97
CA LEU A 782 15.29 -0.87 -34.89
C LEU A 782 14.85 -1.82 -36.03
N PRO A 783 13.58 -1.83 -36.51
CA PRO A 783 13.19 -2.63 -37.66
C PRO A 783 13.95 -2.31 -38.96
N GLN A 784 14.56 -1.13 -39.06
CA GLN A 784 15.37 -0.70 -40.22
C GLN A 784 16.84 -1.13 -40.10
N ARG A 785 17.25 -1.71 -38.97
CA ARG A 785 18.62 -2.14 -38.65
C ARG A 785 18.66 -3.63 -38.26
N PRO A 786 18.27 -4.56 -39.15
CA PRO A 786 18.31 -6.00 -38.85
C PRO A 786 19.72 -6.55 -38.62
N ASP A 787 20.76 -5.78 -38.97
CA ASP A 787 22.16 -6.10 -38.71
C ASP A 787 22.54 -5.95 -37.23
N VAL A 788 21.88 -5.04 -36.51
CA VAL A 788 22.13 -4.75 -35.09
C VAL A 788 21.47 -5.81 -34.21
N THR A 789 22.22 -6.32 -33.22
CA THR A 789 21.67 -7.21 -32.19
C THR A 789 21.42 -6.42 -30.93
N VAL A 790 20.18 -6.46 -30.43
CA VAL A 790 19.83 -5.89 -29.13
C VAL A 790 19.60 -7.03 -28.17
N ILE A 791 20.36 -7.04 -27.08
CA ILE A 791 20.21 -7.95 -25.95
C ILE A 791 19.56 -7.13 -24.85
N GLU A 792 18.45 -7.62 -24.31
CA GLU A 792 17.88 -7.09 -23.08
C GLU A 792 18.74 -7.56 -21.90
N GLY A 793 19.64 -6.68 -21.46
CA GLY A 793 20.54 -6.92 -20.35
C GLY A 793 19.79 -6.96 -19.02
N GLY A 794 20.36 -7.66 -18.04
CA GLY A 794 19.74 -7.78 -16.73
C GLY A 794 18.52 -8.70 -16.68
N LEU A 795 18.25 -9.50 -17.71
CA LEU A 795 17.29 -10.60 -17.68
C LEU A 795 17.98 -11.94 -17.41
N ILE A 796 17.40 -12.72 -16.51
CA ILE A 796 17.93 -14.00 -16.09
C ILE A 796 16.82 -15.05 -16.04
N HIS A 797 17.22 -16.26 -16.37
CA HIS A 797 16.40 -17.43 -16.55
C HIS A 797 16.29 -18.14 -15.20
N LEU A 798 15.05 -18.31 -14.70
CA LEU A 798 14.77 -19.03 -13.45
C LEU A 798 15.11 -20.51 -13.59
N PRO A 799 15.57 -21.20 -12.52
CA PRO A 799 15.80 -22.65 -12.55
C PRO A 799 14.61 -23.41 -13.14
N GLU A 800 13.40 -23.06 -12.70
CA GLU A 800 12.15 -23.53 -13.31
C GLU A 800 11.74 -22.68 -14.51
N ARG A 801 12.01 -23.20 -15.71
CA ARG A 801 11.74 -22.53 -17.00
C ARG A 801 10.26 -22.26 -17.29
N ASP A 802 9.35 -22.87 -16.54
CA ASP A 802 7.91 -22.65 -16.69
C ASP A 802 7.26 -21.85 -15.55
N TYR A 803 8.08 -21.32 -14.63
CA TYR A 803 7.60 -20.48 -13.53
C TYR A 803 7.13 -19.10 -14.02
N ARG A 804 6.07 -18.56 -13.40
CA ARG A 804 5.56 -17.21 -13.65
C ARG A 804 5.18 -16.52 -12.35
N PHE A 805 5.46 -15.22 -12.24
CA PHE A 805 4.96 -14.38 -11.15
C PHE A 805 3.52 -13.91 -11.46
N GLY A 806 2.57 -14.85 -11.45
CA GLY A 806 1.19 -14.61 -11.88
C GLY A 806 1.05 -14.43 -13.40
N ASN A 807 -0.16 -14.11 -13.85
CA ASN A 807 -0.52 -13.98 -15.27
C ASN A 807 0.16 -12.79 -15.96
N GLN A 808 0.47 -11.72 -15.22
CA GLN A 808 1.19 -10.55 -15.74
C GLN A 808 2.70 -10.78 -15.89
N ASN A 809 3.28 -11.72 -15.11
CA ASN A 809 4.71 -12.06 -15.10
C ASN A 809 5.69 -10.86 -15.19
N LEU A 810 5.69 -9.99 -14.15
CA LEU A 810 6.62 -8.84 -14.01
C LEU A 810 6.63 -7.83 -15.17
N THR A 811 5.51 -7.68 -15.88
CA THR A 811 5.35 -6.80 -17.05
C THR A 811 6.06 -7.36 -18.29
N ASP A 812 5.41 -8.32 -18.93
CA ASP A 812 5.74 -8.83 -20.27
C ASP A 812 7.06 -9.60 -20.37
N LEU A 813 7.61 -10.05 -19.24
CA LEU A 813 8.73 -10.99 -19.30
C LEU A 813 8.24 -12.37 -19.78
N PRO A 814 9.04 -13.08 -20.60
CA PRO A 814 8.75 -14.47 -20.94
C PRO A 814 8.63 -15.35 -19.70
N THR A 815 7.87 -16.45 -19.84
CA THR A 815 7.79 -17.47 -18.79
C THR A 815 9.19 -17.99 -18.45
N GLY A 816 9.50 -18.19 -17.16
CA GLY A 816 10.81 -18.65 -16.71
C GLY A 816 11.91 -17.59 -16.81
N VAL A 817 11.57 -16.31 -17.04
CA VAL A 817 12.51 -15.19 -17.07
C VAL A 817 12.12 -14.16 -16.01
N THR A 818 13.11 -13.58 -15.35
CA THR A 818 12.95 -12.54 -14.32
C THR A 818 14.06 -11.48 -14.45
N PHE A 819 13.91 -10.37 -13.74
CA PHE A 819 14.99 -9.39 -13.58
C PHE A 819 16.12 -9.94 -12.70
N SER A 820 17.37 -9.63 -13.07
CA SER A 820 18.57 -10.05 -12.36
C SER A 820 18.65 -9.48 -10.95
N CYS A 821 18.15 -8.27 -10.72
CA CYS A 821 18.08 -7.69 -9.39
C CYS A 821 17.14 -8.46 -8.44
N LEU A 822 16.01 -8.97 -8.95
CA LEU A 822 15.13 -9.87 -8.20
C LEU A 822 15.80 -11.23 -8.00
N ALA A 823 16.48 -11.77 -9.02
CA ALA A 823 17.21 -13.02 -8.89
C ALA A 823 18.34 -12.96 -7.86
N GLU A 824 19.09 -11.85 -7.78
CA GLU A 824 20.12 -11.67 -6.76
C GLU A 824 19.54 -11.77 -5.35
N THR A 825 18.37 -11.17 -5.14
CA THR A 825 17.65 -11.24 -3.86
C THR A 825 17.32 -12.70 -3.50
N MET A 826 16.81 -13.46 -4.47
CA MET A 826 16.51 -14.89 -4.29
C MET A 826 17.78 -15.71 -4.05
N VAL A 827 18.83 -15.49 -4.82
CA VAL A 827 20.12 -16.21 -4.71
C VAL A 827 20.78 -15.98 -3.36
N LEU A 828 20.82 -14.74 -2.87
CA LEU A 828 21.38 -14.41 -1.56
C LEU A 828 20.57 -15.05 -0.42
N THR A 829 19.24 -15.09 -0.57
CA THR A 829 18.34 -15.78 0.36
C THR A 829 18.57 -17.28 0.35
N MET A 830 18.63 -17.91 -0.84
CA MET A 830 18.93 -19.34 -1.00
C MET A 830 20.30 -19.71 -0.40
N ALA A 831 21.30 -18.83 -0.56
CA ALA A 831 22.63 -19.01 -0.01
C ALA A 831 22.73 -18.76 1.51
N GLY A 832 21.64 -18.33 2.17
CA GLY A 832 21.62 -18.04 3.61
C GLY A 832 22.62 -16.95 4.02
N LYS A 833 22.81 -15.92 3.18
CA LYS A 833 23.72 -14.81 3.50
C LYS A 833 23.16 -13.97 4.66
N THR A 834 24.06 -13.37 5.44
CA THR A 834 23.69 -12.68 6.70
C THR A 834 24.27 -11.26 6.79
N ARG A 835 24.40 -10.57 5.66
CA ARG A 835 24.82 -9.17 5.57
C ARG A 835 24.22 -8.52 4.34
N ASP A 836 24.33 -7.20 4.23
CA ASP A 836 23.94 -6.49 3.02
C ASP A 836 24.93 -6.72 1.87
N TYR A 837 24.40 -6.70 0.64
CA TYR A 837 25.14 -6.94 -0.61
C TYR A 837 24.83 -5.86 -1.63
N SER A 838 25.78 -5.58 -2.52
CA SER A 838 25.58 -4.61 -3.61
C SER A 838 25.19 -3.19 -3.14
N ILE A 839 25.44 -2.83 -1.88
CA ILE A 839 25.08 -1.53 -1.30
C ILE A 839 26.12 -0.46 -1.66
N GLY A 840 25.65 0.76 -1.88
CA GLY A 840 26.49 1.90 -2.19
C GLY A 840 26.91 1.95 -3.66
N LYS A 841 27.71 2.96 -4.01
CA LYS A 841 28.04 3.26 -5.41
C LYS A 841 29.08 2.31 -6.02
N ARG A 842 29.95 1.71 -5.19
CA ARG A 842 31.11 0.93 -5.64
C ARG A 842 31.18 -0.45 -4.98
N PRO A 843 30.21 -1.34 -5.24
CA PRO A 843 30.31 -2.73 -4.80
C PRO A 843 31.60 -3.40 -5.34
N PRO A 844 32.21 -4.33 -4.58
CA PRO A 844 33.41 -5.05 -5.02
C PRO A 844 33.14 -5.99 -6.20
N LEU A 845 34.05 -6.07 -7.17
CA LEU A 845 33.90 -6.97 -8.33
C LEU A 845 33.92 -8.45 -7.91
N GLU A 846 34.85 -8.84 -7.02
CA GLU A 846 34.98 -10.24 -6.56
C GLU A 846 33.70 -10.75 -5.90
N GLU A 847 33.01 -9.88 -5.14
CA GLU A 847 31.72 -10.19 -4.54
C GLU A 847 30.63 -10.35 -5.61
N ALA A 848 30.63 -9.50 -6.64
CA ALA A 848 29.69 -9.62 -7.75
C ALA A 848 29.90 -10.92 -8.54
N GLU A 849 31.14 -11.30 -8.80
CA GLU A 849 31.48 -12.58 -9.45
C GLU A 849 31.04 -13.78 -8.59
N ALA A 850 31.27 -13.73 -7.27
CA ALA A 850 30.82 -14.79 -6.37
C ALA A 850 29.28 -14.94 -6.33
N ILE A 851 28.52 -13.84 -6.42
CA ILE A 851 27.06 -13.88 -6.52
C ILE A 851 26.63 -14.53 -7.84
N PHE A 852 27.32 -14.23 -8.94
CA PHE A 852 27.03 -14.83 -10.25
C PHE A 852 27.25 -16.34 -10.24
N GLU A 853 28.37 -16.81 -9.67
CA GLU A 853 28.63 -18.24 -9.47
C GLU A 853 27.55 -18.93 -8.61
N LEU A 854 27.09 -18.27 -7.55
CA LEU A 854 25.98 -18.77 -6.74
C LEU A 854 24.68 -18.86 -7.54
N ALA A 855 24.41 -17.89 -8.41
CA ALA A 855 23.24 -17.92 -9.28
C ALA A 855 23.28 -19.14 -10.21
N LEU A 856 24.41 -19.38 -10.87
CA LEU A 856 24.63 -20.57 -11.71
C LEU A 856 24.48 -21.87 -10.90
N HIS A 857 25.04 -21.92 -9.70
CA HIS A 857 24.95 -23.07 -8.80
C HIS A 857 23.50 -23.45 -8.42
N PHE A 858 22.62 -22.45 -8.28
CA PHE A 858 21.20 -22.68 -7.99
C PHE A 858 20.34 -22.91 -9.25
N GLY A 859 20.93 -22.92 -10.45
CA GLY A 859 20.21 -23.18 -11.72
C GLY A 859 19.73 -21.93 -12.45
N PHE A 860 20.04 -20.73 -11.93
CA PHE A 860 19.81 -19.51 -12.70
C PHE A 860 20.80 -19.43 -13.84
N ALA A 861 20.39 -18.86 -14.97
CA ALA A 861 21.28 -18.70 -16.11
C ALA A 861 20.98 -17.38 -16.84
N PRO A 862 21.96 -16.70 -17.44
CA PRO A 862 21.70 -15.59 -18.37
C PRO A 862 20.67 -15.98 -19.45
N ALA A 863 19.72 -15.08 -19.74
CA ALA A 863 18.68 -15.30 -20.74
C ALA A 863 19.19 -15.07 -22.18
N VAL A 864 20.13 -15.90 -22.63
CA VAL A 864 20.73 -15.89 -23.98
C VAL A 864 20.66 -17.27 -24.64
N GLU A 865 20.71 -17.33 -25.97
CA GLU A 865 20.50 -18.59 -26.73
C GLU A 865 21.54 -19.69 -26.47
N GLN A 866 22.78 -19.35 -26.04
CA GLN A 866 23.81 -20.32 -25.63
C GLN A 866 24.74 -19.73 -24.53
N LEU A 867 25.02 -20.52 -23.48
CA LEU A 867 25.95 -20.17 -22.39
C LEU A 867 27.39 -20.52 -22.76
N VAL A 868 28.32 -19.57 -22.65
CA VAL A 868 29.76 -19.82 -22.90
C VAL A 868 30.43 -20.56 -21.75
N GLU A 869 30.03 -20.34 -20.50
CA GLU A 869 30.70 -20.95 -19.33
C GLU A 869 30.35 -22.43 -19.06
N MET A 870 29.48 -23.06 -19.87
CA MET A 870 29.36 -24.52 -19.91
C MET A 870 30.26 -25.18 -20.98
N ALA A 871 30.99 -24.39 -21.78
CA ALA A 871 31.84 -24.91 -22.86
C ALA A 871 33.31 -25.15 -22.47
N GLY A 872 33.71 -24.78 -21.24
CA GLY A 872 35.09 -24.94 -20.75
C GLY A 872 36.01 -23.80 -21.10
#